data_AF-A0A7M3Y6E5-F1
#
_entry.id   AF-A0A7M3Y6E5-F1
#
_cell.length_a   1.000
_cell.length_b   1.000
_cell.length_c   1.000
_cell.angle_alpha   90.00
_cell.angle_beta   90.00
_cell.angle_gamma   90.00
#
_symmetry.space_group_name_H-M   'P 1'
#
loop_
_entity.id
_entity.type
_entity.pdbx_description
1 polymer ?
#
loop_
_entity_poly.entity_id
_entity_poly.type
_entity_poly.pdbx_seq_one_letter_code
_entity_poly.pdbx_strand_id
1 'polypeptide(L)'
;MEDYLLECIEGLQRAGDDEGRRRREIQKPKAWALLSMEWKALAMLAASKAAPESVDTSTDTGRSSSRNHRQRIGRRGGRAAVASLEDRLQNPAQIVSDSSDSAAYRLAVLIAQKHRMGESWNVEWDAIAETLRLECEQGIHPVWERMAREAPLIAELGRFPTAAQEENVEGTTSWLNEANFDPLNQEKMFTWLQKCPLRLDQHQALALQNIQRDLKGGKARPNRWIKWMDPALTGLSGDLAVLEGMLLAAGSNVKAVEMFANVESETLSKMASTQSLLISLRNRNYSDWLTAIAVTGDGELENSVRIEAWSNYQENTGVGLKELMVGHEILANNQIKPSQAHLWSIITDLLDSGESEKATNYLDNIEINGEVQIATALNLVKQTGHSELGALVATTLEGAEIPVLIEVLRNKECPINLRRRAAQLLSKQDSDVQEDILEVFTLAADIEGLTQEFNTNPELATIFPQRALLVWHLIPAREAVAIFDELDMIRQMAIKSLSNTKEDGALTESATALIALLGGIPSAMDDVHEKLDSDGVLALNEVRRALSVEGDGVVRENRIESLEQSVKNAELTYLERRLFFALINSLRLNRATMDLQSGVDERSQNALQSLGILCSNQDVAMRTIRSSTDLVLGHNVSIPQLEMWYRTYNNGSAEHQIVRATIAGSKGDRINAGRSFRDAAMKVSDDFERAALLLRKALIEFAHAGGWKEAVNLINNHPELTASVTSRFQLYLRTCADTVAGKNDVATQRIIEYISEREPNDPSIQGTDHDAVKRRLEVLDRALGYAAEHRLPQDPFSGRVRAAQMMLRRKETSRRSELERRFLLELNEKKDVLEIVMIAEEVAEISPVRGLRMFETAINSGNFDVRQMQTLVRSQKAMFRRFSRTIPVRQRRALHNIALKPLVVVDTNILIDALKDDLLSEISQDRIGSFDWSVERAFVWMLRRRAKEGRALLCIPPAAQAEFLNRTKNPKTALGLFNYVYIDHKVWKKTVTAELLQDRVQNVLRDFGGFRVQASEEEKSLYDFNEFLIRHKDIFTRVSENKQLASDNPPPRTIIDGDEIYPESGDIEIMKDSAVHAESTIPDVGSVLIATRDSDFKLISRALQDNFGFGVIWTSQQLNRYIV
;
A
#
# COMPACT_ATOMS: atom_id res chain seq x y z
N MET A 1 42.87 -48.51 -52.99
CA MET A 1 41.54 -48.73 -53.63
C MET A 1 41.56 -49.94 -54.54
N GLU A 2 42.60 -50.12 -55.35
CA GLU A 2 42.74 -51.27 -56.27
C GLU A 2 42.81 -52.64 -55.56
N ASP A 3 43.49 -52.73 -54.41
CA ASP A 3 43.51 -53.94 -53.56
C ASP A 3 42.11 -54.33 -53.05
N TYR A 4 41.35 -53.34 -52.56
CA TYR A 4 39.97 -53.56 -52.10
C TYR A 4 39.05 -53.99 -53.24
N LEU A 5 39.27 -53.47 -54.46
CA LEU A 5 38.53 -53.87 -55.64
C LEU A 5 38.87 -55.31 -56.03
N LEU A 6 40.16 -55.69 -56.01
CA LEU A 6 40.65 -57.04 -56.30
C LEU A 6 39.98 -58.08 -55.40
N GLU A 7 39.98 -57.84 -54.09
CA GLU A 7 39.37 -58.76 -53.12
C GLU A 7 37.84 -58.89 -53.33
N CYS A 8 37.17 -57.82 -53.76
CA CYS A 8 35.74 -57.85 -54.08
C CYS A 8 35.43 -58.72 -55.31
N ILE A 9 36.30 -58.75 -56.31
CA ILE A 9 36.05 -59.45 -57.59
C ILE A 9 36.64 -60.86 -57.66
N GLU A 10 37.60 -61.22 -56.80
CA GLU A 10 38.22 -62.54 -56.76
C GLU A 10 37.19 -63.68 -56.61
N GLY A 11 36.10 -63.43 -55.88
CA GLY A 11 35.01 -64.38 -55.63
C GLY A 11 34.07 -64.63 -56.83
N LEU A 12 34.13 -63.82 -57.89
CA LEU A 12 33.17 -63.87 -59.00
C LEU A 12 33.16 -65.18 -59.78
N GLN A 13 34.33 -65.82 -59.96
CA GLN A 13 34.40 -67.14 -60.62
C GLN A 13 33.58 -68.22 -59.91
N ARG A 14 33.44 -68.14 -58.57
CA ARG A 14 32.67 -69.11 -57.79
C ARG A 14 31.16 -68.93 -57.94
N ALA A 15 30.70 -67.76 -58.40
CA ALA A 15 29.29 -67.41 -58.50
C ALA A 15 28.63 -67.86 -59.82
N GLY A 16 29.40 -68.26 -60.84
CA GLY A 16 28.90 -68.66 -62.16
C GLY A 16 28.46 -67.46 -63.02
N ASP A 17 27.49 -67.68 -63.92
CA ASP A 17 26.97 -66.68 -64.87
C ASP A 17 25.66 -65.99 -64.44
N ASP A 18 25.09 -66.36 -63.29
CA ASP A 18 23.87 -65.71 -62.77
C ASP A 18 24.18 -64.33 -62.19
N GLU A 19 23.67 -63.28 -62.84
CA GLU A 19 23.88 -61.87 -62.47
C GLU A 19 23.50 -61.57 -61.01
N GLY A 20 22.38 -62.11 -60.53
CA GLY A 20 21.90 -61.88 -59.16
C GLY A 20 22.76 -62.54 -58.09
N ARG A 21 23.43 -63.65 -58.41
CA ARG A 21 24.38 -64.34 -57.53
C ARG A 21 25.75 -63.67 -57.55
N ARG A 22 26.24 -63.25 -58.73
CA ARG A 22 27.49 -62.50 -58.90
C ARG A 22 27.46 -61.17 -58.15
N ARG A 23 26.38 -60.38 -58.29
CA ARG A 23 26.19 -59.12 -57.54
C ARG A 23 26.21 -59.32 -56.02
N ARG A 24 25.67 -60.43 -55.53
CA ARG A 24 25.72 -60.78 -54.10
C ARG A 24 27.12 -61.17 -53.65
N GLU A 25 27.89 -61.85 -54.49
CA GLU A 25 29.24 -62.32 -54.13
C GLU A 25 30.23 -61.17 -53.99
N ILE A 26 30.17 -60.15 -54.86
CA ILE A 26 31.02 -58.94 -54.76
C ILE A 26 30.76 -58.16 -53.47
N GLN A 27 29.53 -58.21 -52.95
CA GLN A 27 29.14 -57.43 -51.76
C GLN A 27 29.50 -58.12 -50.44
N LYS A 28 30.00 -59.37 -50.46
CA LYS A 28 30.33 -60.13 -49.25
C LYS A 28 31.63 -59.69 -48.56
N PRO A 29 32.75 -59.42 -49.26
CA PRO A 29 33.99 -59.01 -48.61
C PRO A 29 33.81 -57.70 -47.85
N LYS A 30 34.49 -57.55 -46.70
CA LYS A 30 34.45 -56.30 -45.93
C LYS A 30 35.04 -55.12 -46.71
N ALA A 31 35.97 -55.40 -47.61
CA ALA A 31 36.51 -54.47 -48.61
C ALA A 31 35.39 -53.73 -49.39
N TRP A 32 34.23 -54.36 -49.63
CA TRP A 32 33.09 -53.69 -50.26
C TRP A 32 32.63 -52.46 -49.48
N ALA A 33 32.62 -52.50 -48.15
CA ALA A 33 32.23 -51.34 -47.35
C ALA A 33 33.25 -50.18 -47.47
N LEU A 34 34.52 -50.51 -47.70
CA LEU A 34 35.64 -49.57 -47.82
C LEU A 34 35.74 -48.93 -49.22
N LEU A 35 35.14 -49.54 -50.25
CA LEU A 35 35.12 -48.95 -51.59
C LEU A 35 34.24 -47.67 -51.66
N SER A 36 34.71 -46.65 -52.38
CA SER A 36 33.91 -45.49 -52.75
C SER A 36 32.76 -45.87 -53.70
N MET A 37 31.82 -44.97 -53.93
CA MET A 37 30.62 -45.27 -54.73
C MET A 37 30.95 -45.52 -56.20
N GLU A 38 31.95 -44.84 -56.73
CA GLU A 38 32.42 -44.88 -58.12
C GLU A 38 33.12 -46.23 -58.39
N TRP A 39 33.96 -46.68 -57.45
CA TRP A 39 34.62 -47.98 -57.52
C TRP A 39 33.66 -49.14 -57.33
N LYS A 40 32.61 -48.97 -56.51
CA LYS A 40 31.49 -49.92 -56.42
C LYS A 40 30.75 -50.04 -57.74
N ALA A 41 30.55 -48.95 -58.46
CA ALA A 41 29.90 -48.96 -59.78
C ALA A 41 30.73 -49.77 -60.79
N LEU A 42 32.06 -49.60 -60.80
CA LEU A 42 32.97 -50.42 -61.61
C LEU A 42 32.94 -51.90 -61.23
N ALA A 43 32.98 -52.23 -59.94
CA ALA A 43 32.88 -53.62 -59.49
C ALA A 43 31.56 -54.27 -59.96
N MET A 44 30.46 -53.52 -59.99
CA MET A 44 29.17 -54.02 -60.47
C MET A 44 29.16 -54.31 -61.98
N LEU A 45 29.92 -53.58 -62.80
CA LEU A 45 30.11 -53.90 -64.22
C LEU A 45 30.72 -55.31 -64.42
N ALA A 46 31.67 -55.70 -63.56
CA ALA A 46 32.21 -57.06 -63.59
C ALA A 46 31.19 -58.12 -63.11
N ALA A 47 30.25 -57.73 -62.24
CA ALA A 47 29.18 -58.62 -61.79
C ALA A 47 28.16 -58.90 -62.90
N SER A 48 27.76 -57.87 -63.67
CA SER A 48 26.68 -57.95 -64.64
C SER A 48 27.09 -58.57 -65.98
N LYS A 49 28.38 -58.60 -66.32
CA LYS A 49 28.92 -59.04 -67.63
C LYS A 49 28.31 -58.30 -68.85
N ALA A 50 27.49 -57.28 -68.61
CA ALA A 50 26.79 -56.51 -69.62
C ALA A 50 27.36 -55.09 -69.65
N ALA A 51 27.28 -54.45 -70.82
CA ALA A 51 27.59 -53.03 -70.93
C ALA A 51 26.52 -52.18 -70.21
N PRO A 52 26.88 -51.02 -69.65
CA PRO A 52 25.89 -50.12 -69.04
C PRO A 52 24.83 -49.71 -70.07
N GLU A 53 23.56 -49.62 -69.65
CA GLU A 53 22.43 -49.25 -70.52
C GLU A 53 22.69 -47.92 -71.24
N SER A 54 22.41 -47.87 -72.55
CA SER A 54 22.56 -46.66 -73.36
C SER A 54 21.56 -45.59 -72.95
N VAL A 55 21.97 -44.33 -72.98
CA VAL A 55 21.07 -43.20 -72.73
C VAL A 55 20.20 -42.96 -73.98
N ASP A 56 19.09 -43.69 -74.13
CA ASP A 56 18.15 -43.47 -75.23
C ASP A 56 17.48 -42.09 -75.11
N THR A 57 17.71 -41.24 -76.09
CA THR A 57 17.07 -39.91 -76.22
C THR A 57 15.87 -39.96 -77.18
N SER A 58 14.91 -40.87 -76.97
CA SER A 58 13.49 -40.72 -77.37
C SER A 58 12.72 -42.04 -77.34
N THR A 59 11.73 -42.17 -76.44
CA THR A 59 10.34 -42.53 -76.78
C THR A 59 9.47 -42.55 -75.52
N ASP A 60 8.34 -41.87 -75.65
CA ASP A 60 7.21 -41.85 -74.74
C ASP A 60 6.25 -43.01 -75.10
N THR A 61 5.52 -43.53 -74.10
CA THR A 61 4.36 -44.47 -74.18
C THR A 61 4.59 -46.00 -74.33
N GLY A 62 4.76 -46.64 -73.17
CA GLY A 62 3.88 -47.70 -72.62
C GLY A 62 3.58 -49.01 -73.38
N ARG A 63 4.11 -50.14 -72.86
CA ARG A 63 3.31 -51.31 -72.38
C ARG A 63 4.15 -52.38 -71.65
N SER A 64 3.81 -52.58 -70.37
CA SER A 64 3.70 -53.83 -69.60
C SER A 64 4.67 -54.99 -69.84
N SER A 65 5.44 -55.39 -68.82
CA SER A 65 5.00 -56.47 -67.92
C SER A 65 5.87 -56.64 -66.67
N SER A 66 5.18 -56.83 -65.54
CA SER A 66 5.52 -57.73 -64.43
C SER A 66 6.92 -57.67 -63.77
N ARG A 67 6.99 -57.06 -62.58
CA ARG A 67 7.38 -57.78 -61.36
C ARG A 67 6.86 -57.08 -60.11
N ASN A 68 5.73 -57.60 -59.64
CA ASN A 68 5.13 -57.34 -58.33
C ASN A 68 5.96 -57.92 -57.19
N HIS A 69 5.68 -57.40 -55.99
CA HIS A 69 6.16 -57.72 -54.62
C HIS A 69 7.40 -56.96 -54.13
N ARG A 70 7.37 -56.17 -53.04
CA ARG A 70 6.41 -56.01 -51.92
C ARG A 70 6.52 -54.60 -51.31
N GLN A 71 5.38 -54.06 -50.90
CA GLN A 71 5.22 -52.97 -49.93
C GLN A 71 5.85 -53.37 -48.57
N ARG A 72 6.37 -52.45 -47.72
CA ARG A 72 5.54 -51.54 -46.92
C ARG A 72 6.32 -50.34 -46.36
N ILE A 73 5.73 -49.18 -46.64
CA ILE A 73 5.69 -47.88 -45.97
C ILE A 73 6.26 -47.79 -44.54
N GLY A 74 7.16 -46.82 -44.35
CA GLY A 74 7.53 -46.20 -43.08
C GLY A 74 8.03 -44.77 -43.31
N ARG A 75 7.50 -43.81 -42.56
CA ARG A 75 7.62 -42.34 -42.73
C ARG A 75 9.07 -41.82 -42.78
N ARG A 76 9.49 -41.29 -43.94
CA ARG A 76 10.22 -40.00 -44.13
C ARG A 76 10.82 -39.94 -45.54
N GLY A 77 10.36 -38.96 -46.32
CA GLY A 77 11.08 -38.41 -47.48
C GLY A 77 11.04 -39.26 -48.75
N GLY A 78 10.31 -38.77 -49.76
CA GLY A 78 10.36 -39.32 -51.11
C GLY A 78 11.81 -39.31 -51.61
N ARG A 79 12.31 -40.48 -52.00
CA ARG A 79 13.51 -40.58 -52.83
C ARG A 79 13.02 -40.67 -54.27
N ALA A 80 13.41 -39.67 -55.05
CA ALA A 80 13.44 -39.75 -56.50
C ALA A 80 14.05 -41.10 -56.93
N ALA A 81 13.62 -41.62 -58.09
CA ALA A 81 14.13 -42.84 -58.68
C ALA A 81 15.65 -42.93 -58.47
N VAL A 82 16.09 -43.84 -57.61
CA VAL A 82 17.52 -44.00 -57.32
C VAL A 82 18.09 -44.59 -58.59
N ALA A 83 18.85 -43.78 -59.33
CA ALA A 83 19.71 -44.25 -60.40
C ALA A 83 20.48 -45.48 -59.88
N SER A 84 20.49 -46.54 -60.67
CA SER A 84 21.11 -47.81 -60.31
C SER A 84 22.57 -47.56 -59.91
N LEU A 85 23.16 -48.41 -59.06
CA LEU A 85 24.55 -48.20 -58.60
C LEU A 85 25.54 -48.14 -59.79
N GLU A 86 25.20 -48.77 -60.91
CA GLU A 86 25.94 -48.78 -62.17
C GLU A 86 25.91 -47.41 -62.89
N ASP A 87 24.93 -46.55 -62.59
CA ASP A 87 24.83 -45.19 -63.14
C ASP A 87 25.80 -44.20 -62.51
N ARG A 88 26.45 -44.58 -61.40
CA ARG A 88 27.32 -43.73 -60.58
C ARG A 88 28.81 -43.82 -60.93
N LEU A 89 29.13 -44.33 -62.13
CA LEU A 89 30.46 -44.20 -62.69
C LEU A 89 30.88 -42.72 -62.74
N GLN A 90 32.13 -42.46 -62.40
CA GLN A 90 32.70 -41.11 -62.35
C GLN A 90 32.61 -40.44 -63.73
N ASN A 91 32.36 -39.13 -63.76
CA ASN A 91 32.11 -38.38 -64.99
C ASN A 91 33.42 -38.23 -65.79
N PRO A 92 33.44 -38.47 -67.12
CA PRO A 92 34.64 -38.32 -67.94
C PRO A 92 35.39 -36.99 -67.74
N ALA A 93 34.68 -35.88 -67.57
CA ALA A 93 35.32 -34.58 -67.33
C ALA A 93 36.14 -34.53 -66.03
N GLN A 94 35.71 -35.22 -64.98
CA GLN A 94 36.41 -35.28 -63.68
C GLN A 94 37.64 -36.19 -63.75
N ILE A 95 37.54 -37.32 -64.45
CA ILE A 95 38.64 -38.27 -64.64
C ILE A 95 39.78 -37.69 -65.47
N VAL A 96 39.44 -36.86 -66.46
CA VAL A 96 40.44 -36.17 -67.27
C VAL A 96 41.23 -35.17 -66.43
N SER A 97 40.58 -34.45 -65.50
CA SER A 97 41.23 -33.46 -64.63
C SER A 97 42.00 -34.04 -63.44
N ASP A 98 41.66 -35.25 -62.98
CA ASP A 98 42.21 -35.82 -61.76
C ASP A 98 43.45 -36.68 -62.06
N SER A 99 44.63 -36.23 -61.60
CA SER A 99 45.90 -36.93 -61.78
C SER A 99 46.24 -37.89 -60.65
N SER A 100 45.42 -37.99 -59.60
CA SER A 100 45.70 -38.83 -58.43
C SER A 100 45.27 -40.30 -58.59
N ASP A 101 44.34 -40.58 -59.50
CA ASP A 101 43.87 -41.93 -59.79
C ASP A 101 44.80 -42.67 -60.75
N SER A 102 44.87 -43.99 -60.62
CA SER A 102 45.73 -44.81 -61.49
C SER A 102 45.32 -44.70 -62.96
N ALA A 103 46.30 -44.75 -63.86
CA ALA A 103 46.06 -44.68 -65.30
C ALA A 103 45.06 -45.77 -65.77
N ALA A 104 45.16 -46.97 -65.18
CA ALA A 104 44.27 -48.09 -65.47
C ALA A 104 42.82 -47.87 -65.00
N TYR A 105 42.60 -47.28 -63.82
CA TYR A 105 41.26 -46.90 -63.37
C TYR A 105 40.63 -45.85 -64.29
N ARG A 106 41.40 -44.79 -64.61
CA ARG A 106 40.96 -43.69 -65.46
C ARG A 106 40.57 -44.19 -66.85
N LEU A 107 41.40 -45.07 -67.42
CA LEU A 107 41.13 -45.72 -68.70
C LEU A 107 39.87 -46.61 -68.63
N ALA A 108 39.72 -47.44 -67.57
CA ALA A 108 38.55 -48.29 -67.38
C ALA A 108 37.23 -47.50 -67.36
N VAL A 109 37.21 -46.36 -66.68
CA VAL A 109 35.99 -45.54 -66.59
C VAL A 109 35.69 -44.84 -67.92
N LEU A 110 36.70 -44.34 -68.63
CA LEU A 110 36.52 -43.70 -69.94
C LEU A 110 35.94 -44.69 -70.98
N ILE A 111 36.43 -45.93 -71.01
CA ILE A 111 35.88 -46.98 -71.87
C ILE A 111 34.41 -47.26 -71.54
N ALA A 112 34.09 -47.39 -70.25
CA ALA A 112 32.72 -47.65 -69.80
C ALA A 112 31.76 -46.50 -70.14
N GLN A 113 32.21 -45.25 -70.00
CA GLN A 113 31.42 -44.06 -70.30
C GLN A 113 31.25 -43.83 -71.81
N LYS A 114 32.26 -44.12 -72.63
CA LYS A 114 32.17 -44.04 -74.10
C LYS A 114 31.04 -44.90 -74.65
N HIS A 115 30.92 -46.12 -74.13
CA HIS A 115 29.83 -47.02 -74.49
C HIS A 115 28.47 -46.50 -74.01
N ARG A 116 28.39 -45.93 -72.81
CA ARG A 116 27.14 -45.43 -72.21
C ARG A 116 26.59 -44.18 -72.93
N MET A 117 27.47 -43.27 -73.32
CA MET A 117 27.12 -41.97 -73.91
C MET A 117 26.79 -42.06 -75.41
N GLY A 118 27.25 -43.09 -76.11
CA GLY A 118 26.93 -43.29 -77.53
C GLY A 118 27.24 -42.05 -78.38
N GLU A 119 26.20 -41.47 -79.00
CA GLU A 119 26.33 -40.27 -79.85
C GLU A 119 26.69 -38.99 -79.09
N SER A 120 26.49 -38.94 -77.77
CA SER A 120 26.83 -37.76 -76.96
C SER A 120 28.28 -37.74 -76.45
N TRP A 121 29.15 -38.61 -76.99
CA TRP A 121 30.56 -38.71 -76.60
C TRP A 121 31.41 -37.56 -77.17
N ASN A 122 32.27 -36.97 -76.34
CA ASN A 122 33.24 -35.97 -76.81
C ASN A 122 34.46 -36.67 -77.44
N VAL A 123 34.66 -36.47 -78.74
CA VAL A 123 35.77 -37.05 -79.52
C VAL A 123 37.15 -36.65 -78.99
N GLU A 124 37.29 -35.51 -78.32
CA GLU A 124 38.57 -35.09 -77.72
C GLU A 124 39.08 -36.05 -76.64
N TRP A 125 38.17 -36.76 -75.95
CA TRP A 125 38.56 -37.75 -74.92
C TRP A 125 39.20 -39.00 -75.52
N ASP A 126 39.04 -39.24 -76.83
CA ASP A 126 39.71 -40.36 -77.49
C ASP A 126 41.24 -40.18 -77.51
N ALA A 127 41.72 -38.93 -77.63
CA ALA A 127 43.16 -38.65 -77.56
C ALA A 127 43.74 -38.95 -76.16
N ILE A 128 42.97 -38.65 -75.10
CA ILE A 128 43.38 -38.90 -73.70
C ILE A 128 43.31 -40.40 -73.38
N ALA A 129 42.29 -41.10 -73.89
CA ALA A 129 42.23 -42.56 -73.77
C ALA A 129 43.45 -43.21 -74.45
N GLU A 130 43.94 -42.66 -75.56
CA GLU A 130 45.16 -43.17 -76.22
C GLU A 130 46.43 -42.91 -75.41
N THR A 131 46.56 -41.74 -74.77
CA THR A 131 47.68 -41.48 -73.86
C THR A 131 47.67 -42.40 -72.64
N LEU A 132 46.49 -42.66 -72.07
CA LEU A 132 46.35 -43.58 -70.93
C LEU A 132 46.67 -45.03 -71.32
N ARG A 133 46.38 -45.44 -72.56
CA ARG A 133 46.80 -46.76 -73.07
C ARG A 133 48.33 -46.90 -73.07
N LEU A 134 49.06 -45.88 -73.50
CA LEU A 134 50.52 -45.86 -73.46
C LEU A 134 51.07 -45.91 -72.03
N GLU A 135 50.42 -45.21 -71.08
CA GLU A 135 50.80 -45.30 -69.66
C GLU A 135 50.53 -46.70 -69.09
N CYS A 136 49.43 -47.33 -69.47
CA CYS A 136 49.10 -48.69 -69.02
C CYS A 136 50.11 -49.74 -69.55
N GLU A 137 50.80 -49.51 -70.67
CA GLU A 137 51.88 -50.40 -71.13
C GLU A 137 53.04 -50.51 -70.13
N GLN A 138 53.22 -49.53 -69.23
CA GLN A 138 54.26 -49.54 -68.20
C GLN A 138 53.98 -50.52 -67.06
N GLY A 139 52.75 -51.03 -66.96
CA GLY A 139 52.33 -51.96 -65.91
C GLY A 139 51.06 -51.51 -65.21
N ILE A 140 50.07 -52.41 -65.10
CA ILE A 140 48.82 -52.15 -64.38
C ILE A 140 48.65 -53.07 -63.17
N HIS A 141 47.84 -52.66 -62.20
CA HIS A 141 47.55 -53.48 -61.04
C HIS A 141 46.85 -54.81 -61.44
N PRO A 142 47.13 -55.97 -60.79
CA PRO A 142 46.52 -57.27 -61.11
C PRO A 142 44.99 -57.28 -61.13
N VAL A 143 44.35 -56.37 -60.39
CA VAL A 143 42.90 -56.17 -60.40
C VAL A 143 42.35 -55.94 -61.80
N TRP A 144 43.06 -55.21 -62.65
CA TRP A 144 42.58 -54.82 -63.95
C TRP A 144 42.65 -55.96 -64.97
N GLU A 145 43.64 -56.83 -64.85
CA GLU A 145 43.68 -58.10 -65.59
C GLU A 145 42.48 -58.97 -65.20
N ARG A 146 42.18 -59.04 -63.90
CA ARG A 146 41.04 -59.80 -63.38
C ARG A 146 39.70 -59.20 -63.81
N MET A 147 39.56 -57.88 -63.76
CA MET A 147 38.40 -57.14 -64.25
C MET A 147 38.17 -57.37 -65.74
N ALA A 148 39.22 -57.34 -66.56
CA ALA A 148 39.13 -57.56 -68.01
C ALA A 148 38.61 -58.96 -68.38
N ARG A 149 38.90 -59.98 -67.55
CA ARG A 149 38.35 -61.33 -67.73
C ARG A 149 36.86 -61.43 -67.40
N GLU A 150 36.39 -60.62 -66.45
CA GLU A 150 35.01 -60.68 -65.95
C GLU A 150 34.08 -59.66 -66.63
N ALA A 151 34.60 -58.56 -67.17
CA ALA A 151 33.85 -57.50 -67.85
C ALA A 151 34.31 -57.34 -69.31
N PRO A 152 33.52 -57.82 -70.29
CA PRO A 152 33.90 -57.75 -71.72
C PRO A 152 34.18 -56.34 -72.22
N LEU A 153 33.51 -55.33 -71.65
CA LEU A 153 33.59 -53.93 -72.07
C LEU A 153 35.00 -53.34 -71.91
N ILE A 154 35.72 -53.75 -70.87
CA ILE A 154 37.07 -53.25 -70.55
C ILE A 154 38.14 -54.33 -70.78
N ALA A 155 37.85 -55.30 -71.65
CA ALA A 155 38.75 -56.40 -71.96
C ALA A 155 40.12 -55.94 -72.51
N GLU A 156 40.21 -54.72 -73.05
CA GLU A 156 41.49 -54.14 -73.50
C GLU A 156 42.52 -54.01 -72.37
N LEU A 157 42.08 -53.81 -71.13
CA LEU A 157 42.99 -53.69 -69.98
C LEU A 157 43.76 -54.99 -69.71
N GLY A 158 43.21 -56.14 -70.09
CA GLY A 158 43.89 -57.44 -69.93
C GLY A 158 45.09 -57.65 -70.87
N ARG A 159 45.36 -56.72 -71.78
CA ARG A 159 46.50 -56.79 -72.71
C ARG A 159 47.78 -56.17 -72.14
N PHE A 160 47.67 -55.36 -71.09
CA PHE A 160 48.81 -54.68 -70.48
C PHE A 160 49.50 -55.55 -69.42
N PRO A 161 50.84 -55.43 -69.22
CA PRO A 161 51.57 -56.22 -68.22
C PRO A 161 51.15 -55.85 -66.80
N THR A 162 51.21 -56.79 -65.85
CA THR A 162 50.88 -56.51 -64.43
C THR A 162 52.11 -56.15 -63.60
N ALA A 163 52.05 -55.05 -62.84
CA ALA A 163 53.10 -54.61 -61.91
C ALA A 163 52.51 -54.33 -60.51
N ALA A 164 53.13 -54.90 -59.47
CA ALA A 164 52.81 -54.60 -58.07
C ALA A 164 53.75 -53.49 -57.57
N GLN A 165 53.21 -52.42 -56.97
CA GLN A 165 54.01 -51.31 -56.42
C GLN A 165 54.43 -51.59 -54.96
N GLU A 166 55.64 -51.20 -54.55
CA GLU A 166 56.13 -51.18 -53.15
C GLU A 166 56.15 -49.73 -52.59
N GLU A 167 55.83 -49.54 -51.30
CA GLU A 167 55.54 -48.24 -50.62
C GLU A 167 56.48 -47.92 -49.43
N ASN A 168 56.62 -46.64 -49.05
CA ASN A 168 57.30 -46.12 -47.83
C ASN A 168 56.34 -45.33 -46.91
N VAL A 169 56.48 -45.46 -45.57
CA VAL A 169 55.66 -44.78 -44.52
C VAL A 169 56.57 -43.99 -43.55
N GLU A 170 56.56 -42.65 -43.61
CA GLU A 170 57.21 -41.73 -42.63
C GLU A 170 56.16 -40.83 -41.95
N GLY A 171 56.19 -40.63 -40.62
CA GLY A 171 55.40 -39.57 -39.93
C GLY A 171 54.55 -39.91 -38.68
N THR A 172 54.62 -41.12 -38.10
CA THR A 172 53.69 -41.56 -37.04
C THR A 172 53.80 -40.82 -35.69
N THR A 173 55.01 -40.49 -35.23
CA THR A 173 55.24 -39.89 -33.90
C THR A 173 54.81 -38.43 -33.81
N SER A 174 54.96 -37.65 -34.88
CA SER A 174 54.51 -36.25 -34.91
C SER A 174 52.99 -36.15 -34.81
N TRP A 175 52.26 -37.05 -35.49
CA TRP A 175 50.81 -37.13 -35.44
C TRP A 175 50.28 -37.49 -34.04
N LEU A 176 50.91 -38.43 -33.34
CA LEU A 176 50.52 -38.77 -31.96
C LEU A 176 50.70 -37.59 -31.00
N ASN A 177 51.71 -36.75 -31.22
CA ASN A 177 51.93 -35.54 -30.43
C ASN A 177 50.87 -34.44 -30.70
N GLU A 178 50.17 -34.49 -31.85
CA GLU A 178 49.01 -33.61 -32.11
C GLU A 178 47.80 -33.93 -31.21
N ALA A 179 47.81 -35.00 -30.41
CA ALA A 179 46.78 -35.36 -29.43
C ALA A 179 46.73 -34.44 -28.18
N ASN A 180 47.37 -33.27 -28.23
CA ASN A 180 47.42 -32.30 -27.15
C ASN A 180 46.17 -31.39 -27.08
N PHE A 181 44.99 -32.00 -26.94
CA PHE A 181 43.70 -31.32 -26.82
C PHE A 181 42.73 -32.12 -25.94
N ASP A 182 41.62 -31.52 -25.52
CA ASP A 182 40.60 -32.23 -24.72
C ASP A 182 39.93 -33.37 -25.52
N PRO A 183 39.99 -34.63 -25.07
CA PRO A 183 39.33 -35.76 -25.75
C PRO A 183 37.81 -35.62 -25.94
N LEU A 184 37.14 -34.76 -25.16
CA LEU A 184 35.71 -34.44 -25.34
C LEU A 184 35.45 -33.44 -26.47
N ASN A 185 36.48 -32.76 -26.98
CA ASN A 185 36.38 -31.86 -28.13
C ASN A 185 36.22 -32.69 -29.43
N GLN A 186 34.97 -32.94 -29.81
CA GLN A 186 34.61 -33.80 -30.94
C GLN A 186 35.18 -33.33 -32.28
N GLU A 187 35.29 -32.02 -32.49
CA GLU A 187 35.80 -31.46 -33.74
C GLU A 187 37.29 -31.71 -33.87
N LYS A 188 38.07 -31.44 -32.82
CA LYS A 188 39.51 -31.73 -32.80
C LYS A 188 39.79 -33.22 -32.86
N MET A 189 39.05 -34.03 -32.12
CA MET A 189 39.14 -35.49 -32.19
C MET A 189 38.89 -36.01 -33.61
N PHE A 190 37.89 -35.47 -34.32
CA PHE A 190 37.63 -35.83 -35.71
C PHE A 190 38.78 -35.44 -36.64
N THR A 191 39.26 -34.18 -36.56
CA THR A 191 40.36 -33.70 -37.42
C THR A 191 41.65 -34.46 -37.19
N TRP A 192 41.95 -34.83 -35.95
CA TRP A 192 43.13 -35.61 -35.60
C TRP A 192 43.05 -37.03 -36.18
N LEU A 193 41.91 -37.72 -36.04
CA LEU A 193 41.72 -39.06 -36.60
C LEU A 193 41.73 -39.07 -38.14
N GLN A 194 41.32 -37.99 -38.81
CA GLN A 194 41.36 -37.91 -40.28
C GLN A 194 42.78 -37.91 -40.84
N LYS A 195 43.74 -37.38 -40.10
CA LYS A 195 45.16 -37.31 -40.50
C LYS A 195 45.95 -38.58 -40.16
N CYS A 196 45.29 -39.66 -39.73
CA CYS A 196 45.96 -40.87 -39.26
C CYS A 196 46.88 -41.46 -40.34
N PRO A 197 48.21 -41.52 -40.13
CA PRO A 197 49.17 -42.00 -41.12
C PRO A 197 49.34 -43.53 -41.10
N LEU A 198 48.61 -44.24 -40.23
CA LEU A 198 48.78 -45.68 -40.01
C LEU A 198 48.17 -46.49 -41.15
N ARG A 199 48.93 -47.47 -41.68
CA ARG A 199 48.36 -48.51 -42.54
C ARG A 199 47.62 -49.53 -41.67
N LEU A 200 46.33 -49.27 -41.50
CA LEU A 200 45.44 -50.10 -40.69
C LEU A 200 45.03 -51.35 -41.45
N ASP A 201 44.94 -52.49 -40.76
CA ASP A 201 44.30 -53.67 -41.32
C ASP A 201 42.80 -53.41 -41.60
N GLN A 202 42.15 -54.28 -42.37
CA GLN A 202 40.74 -54.09 -42.75
C GLN A 202 39.78 -53.99 -41.54
N HIS A 203 40.09 -54.63 -40.42
CA HIS A 203 39.28 -54.58 -39.20
C HIS A 203 39.51 -53.25 -38.46
N GLN A 204 40.75 -52.80 -38.36
CA GLN A 204 41.18 -51.53 -37.79
C GLN A 204 40.65 -50.33 -38.58
N ALA A 205 40.79 -50.36 -39.90
CA ALA A 205 40.31 -49.31 -40.80
C ALA A 205 38.79 -49.18 -40.72
N LEU A 206 38.06 -50.30 -40.66
CA LEU A 206 36.60 -50.30 -40.50
C LEU A 206 36.17 -49.76 -39.12
N ALA A 207 36.88 -50.12 -38.06
CA ALA A 207 36.63 -49.60 -36.71
C ALA A 207 36.84 -48.08 -36.66
N LEU A 208 37.96 -47.59 -37.18
CA LEU A 208 38.28 -46.16 -37.24
C LEU A 208 37.29 -45.39 -38.11
N GLN A 209 36.89 -45.92 -39.27
CA GLN A 209 35.91 -45.28 -40.16
C GLN A 209 34.53 -45.19 -39.51
N ASN A 210 34.12 -46.19 -38.72
CA ASN A 210 32.87 -46.13 -37.95
C ASN A 210 32.91 -45.02 -36.89
N ILE A 211 34.03 -44.87 -36.19
CA ILE A 211 34.25 -43.80 -35.20
C ILE A 211 34.24 -42.43 -35.87
N GLN A 212 34.99 -42.25 -36.95
CA GLN A 212 35.01 -41.00 -37.74
C GLN A 212 33.61 -40.64 -38.28
N ARG A 213 32.83 -41.62 -38.75
CA ARG A 213 31.45 -41.39 -39.21
C ARG A 213 30.52 -40.98 -38.07
N ASP A 214 30.68 -41.58 -36.90
CA ASP A 214 29.88 -41.26 -35.71
C ASP A 214 30.21 -39.83 -35.22
N LEU A 215 31.48 -39.41 -35.30
CA LEU A 215 31.93 -38.04 -35.04
C LEU A 215 31.37 -37.02 -36.04
N LYS A 216 31.37 -37.33 -37.34
CA LYS A 216 30.80 -36.47 -38.40
C LYS A 216 29.29 -36.23 -38.24
N GLY A 217 28.59 -37.09 -37.51
CA GLY A 217 27.14 -37.02 -37.27
C GLY A 217 26.70 -35.99 -36.22
N GLY A 218 27.63 -35.24 -35.59
CA GLY A 218 27.35 -34.17 -34.62
C GLY A 218 26.84 -34.63 -33.25
N LYS A 219 26.61 -35.93 -33.05
CA LYS A 219 26.29 -36.57 -31.76
C LYS A 219 27.05 -37.88 -31.64
N ALA A 220 28.37 -37.77 -31.44
CA ALA A 220 29.22 -38.92 -31.17
C ALA A 220 28.68 -39.73 -29.97
N ARG A 221 28.82 -41.05 -30.03
CA ARG A 221 28.45 -41.98 -28.96
C ARG A 221 29.67 -42.80 -28.56
N PRO A 222 30.61 -42.21 -27.79
CA PRO A 222 31.85 -42.88 -27.38
C PRO A 222 31.67 -44.25 -26.74
N ASN A 223 30.58 -44.45 -25.99
CA ASN A 223 30.25 -45.76 -25.41
C ASN A 223 30.09 -46.89 -26.45
N ARG A 224 29.75 -46.57 -27.70
CA ARG A 224 29.69 -47.54 -28.81
C ARG A 224 31.07 -47.83 -29.38
N TRP A 225 32.02 -46.91 -29.26
CA TRP A 225 33.37 -47.06 -29.82
C TRP A 225 34.10 -48.22 -29.16
N ILE A 226 33.90 -48.44 -27.86
CA ILE A 226 34.43 -49.61 -27.14
C ILE A 226 34.09 -50.93 -27.85
N LYS A 227 32.85 -51.06 -28.37
CA LYS A 227 32.43 -52.25 -29.12
C LYS A 227 33.01 -52.35 -30.53
N TRP A 228 33.37 -51.22 -31.13
CA TRP A 228 33.99 -51.18 -32.46
C TRP A 228 35.50 -51.39 -32.37
N MET A 229 36.10 -50.97 -31.27
CA MET A 229 37.51 -51.15 -30.98
C MET A 229 37.83 -52.59 -30.62
N ASP A 230 36.92 -53.37 -30.01
CA ASP A 230 37.20 -54.76 -29.62
C ASP A 230 37.05 -55.76 -30.81
N PRO A 231 38.09 -56.51 -31.23
CA PRO A 231 39.49 -56.47 -30.77
C PRO A 231 40.41 -55.59 -31.65
N ALA A 232 39.88 -54.95 -32.70
CA ALA A 232 40.65 -54.28 -33.76
C ALA A 232 41.60 -53.16 -33.26
N LEU A 233 41.15 -52.29 -32.36
CA LEU A 233 41.86 -51.11 -31.84
C LEU A 233 42.04 -51.19 -30.31
N THR A 234 42.17 -52.41 -29.76
CA THR A 234 42.39 -52.66 -28.33
C THR A 234 43.71 -53.38 -28.09
N GLY A 235 44.43 -53.02 -27.04
CA GLY A 235 45.73 -53.60 -26.69
C GLY A 235 46.88 -53.10 -27.56
N LEU A 236 46.82 -51.84 -28.02
CA LEU A 236 47.90 -51.21 -28.78
C LEU A 236 49.12 -51.01 -27.87
N SER A 237 50.30 -51.49 -28.31
CA SER A 237 51.55 -51.42 -27.53
C SER A 237 52.43 -50.23 -27.93
N GLY A 238 53.20 -49.71 -26.97
CA GLY A 238 54.12 -48.58 -27.17
C GLY A 238 53.38 -47.27 -27.42
N ASP A 239 53.92 -46.41 -28.28
CA ASP A 239 53.37 -45.07 -28.55
C ASP A 239 51.95 -45.07 -29.13
N LEU A 240 51.53 -46.18 -29.76
CA LEU A 240 50.17 -46.35 -30.28
C LEU A 240 49.09 -46.44 -29.19
N ALA A 241 49.48 -46.68 -27.93
CA ALA A 241 48.58 -46.64 -26.79
C ALA A 241 47.89 -45.27 -26.62
N VAL A 242 48.48 -44.18 -27.13
CA VAL A 242 47.86 -42.85 -27.18
C VAL A 242 46.55 -42.86 -27.98
N LEU A 243 46.48 -43.60 -29.09
CA LEU A 243 45.25 -43.70 -29.90
C LEU A 243 44.12 -44.38 -29.13
N GLU A 244 44.43 -45.50 -28.48
CA GLU A 244 43.47 -46.21 -27.65
C GLU A 244 43.06 -45.38 -26.43
N GLY A 245 44.03 -44.73 -25.76
CA GLY A 245 43.82 -43.83 -24.63
C GLY A 245 42.90 -42.67 -24.96
N MET A 246 43.13 -41.96 -26.06
CA MET A 246 42.29 -40.84 -26.51
C MET A 246 40.85 -41.27 -26.85
N LEU A 247 40.70 -42.42 -27.52
CA LEU A 247 39.37 -42.97 -27.86
C LEU A 247 38.58 -43.40 -26.62
N LEU A 248 39.26 -43.96 -25.61
CA LEU A 248 38.66 -44.31 -24.32
C LEU A 248 38.34 -43.05 -23.49
N ALA A 249 39.24 -42.06 -23.51
CA ALA A 249 39.10 -40.79 -22.80
C ALA A 249 37.91 -39.96 -23.30
N ALA A 250 37.66 -39.97 -24.61
CA ALA A 250 36.48 -39.35 -25.22
C ALA A 250 35.15 -39.92 -24.66
N GLY A 251 35.17 -41.13 -24.09
CA GLY A 251 34.04 -41.75 -23.40
C GLY A 251 34.12 -41.71 -21.87
N SER A 252 35.00 -40.88 -21.30
CA SER A 252 35.27 -40.79 -19.85
C SER A 252 35.58 -42.14 -19.20
N ASN A 253 36.24 -43.06 -19.93
CA ASN A 253 36.57 -44.38 -19.41
C ASN A 253 37.89 -44.34 -18.63
N VAL A 254 37.87 -44.78 -17.37
CA VAL A 254 39.05 -44.82 -16.48
C VAL A 254 40.21 -45.64 -17.08
N LYS A 255 39.92 -46.66 -17.91
CA LYS A 255 40.96 -47.45 -18.60
C LYS A 255 41.89 -46.63 -19.47
N ALA A 256 41.48 -45.43 -19.90
CA ALA A 256 42.36 -44.52 -20.63
C ALA A 256 43.62 -44.16 -19.82
N VAL A 257 43.51 -44.03 -18.49
CA VAL A 257 44.64 -43.75 -17.58
C VAL A 257 45.70 -44.85 -17.67
N GLU A 258 45.27 -46.11 -17.67
CA GLU A 258 46.16 -47.28 -17.83
C GLU A 258 46.86 -47.26 -19.20
N MET A 259 46.14 -46.88 -20.25
CA MET A 259 46.70 -46.81 -21.60
C MET A 259 47.71 -45.67 -21.75
N PHE A 260 47.45 -44.49 -21.18
CA PHE A 260 48.41 -43.39 -21.18
C PHE A 260 49.68 -43.71 -20.36
N ALA A 261 49.58 -44.56 -19.34
CA ALA A 261 50.74 -45.04 -18.59
C ALA A 261 51.65 -46.01 -19.38
N ASN A 262 51.13 -46.65 -20.43
CA ASN A 262 51.87 -47.60 -21.26
C ASN A 262 52.67 -46.95 -22.41
N VAL A 263 52.71 -45.61 -22.48
CA VAL A 263 53.46 -44.86 -23.50
C VAL A 263 54.95 -44.83 -23.14
N GLU A 264 55.81 -45.36 -24.02
CA GLU A 264 57.24 -45.56 -23.75
C GLU A 264 58.11 -44.35 -24.18
N SER A 265 57.67 -43.58 -25.19
CA SER A 265 58.45 -42.46 -25.72
C SER A 265 58.51 -41.24 -24.79
N GLU A 266 59.73 -40.78 -24.53
CA GLU A 266 60.02 -39.60 -23.72
C GLU A 266 59.38 -38.32 -24.29
N THR A 267 59.19 -38.26 -25.62
CA THR A 267 58.54 -37.12 -26.29
C THR A 267 57.03 -37.04 -26.07
N LEU A 268 56.35 -38.19 -25.87
CA LEU A 268 54.89 -38.27 -25.71
C LEU A 268 54.46 -38.39 -24.24
N SER A 269 55.38 -38.75 -23.35
CA SER A 269 55.14 -38.95 -21.90
C SER A 269 54.52 -37.72 -21.21
N LYS A 270 54.94 -36.49 -21.58
CA LYS A 270 54.36 -35.26 -21.01
C LYS A 270 52.87 -35.08 -21.38
N MET A 271 52.50 -35.30 -22.63
CA MET A 271 51.11 -35.18 -23.07
C MET A 271 50.27 -36.32 -22.45
N ALA A 272 50.78 -37.55 -22.45
CA ALA A 272 50.09 -38.71 -21.88
C ALA A 272 49.82 -38.56 -20.37
N SER A 273 50.80 -38.08 -19.60
CA SER A 273 50.62 -37.79 -18.16
C SER A 273 49.60 -36.66 -17.91
N THR A 274 49.57 -35.64 -18.77
CA THR A 274 48.59 -34.54 -18.68
C THR A 274 47.16 -35.02 -19.02
N GLN A 275 47.00 -35.87 -20.05
CA GLN A 275 45.72 -36.52 -20.37
C GLN A 275 45.23 -37.43 -19.24
N SER A 276 46.13 -38.21 -18.65
CA SER A 276 45.85 -39.05 -17.48
C SER A 276 45.33 -38.22 -16.29
N LEU A 277 45.94 -37.07 -16.03
CA LEU A 277 45.53 -36.16 -14.97
C LEU A 277 44.11 -35.60 -15.20
N LEU A 278 43.82 -35.13 -16.42
CA LEU A 278 42.48 -34.64 -16.80
C LEU A 278 41.39 -35.70 -16.56
N ILE A 279 41.66 -36.94 -16.97
CA ILE A 279 40.69 -38.05 -16.86
C ILE A 279 40.50 -38.48 -15.42
N SER A 280 41.56 -38.44 -14.61
CA SER A 280 41.49 -38.76 -13.18
C SER A 280 40.58 -37.78 -12.45
N LEU A 281 40.72 -36.47 -12.71
CA LEU A 281 39.85 -35.43 -12.15
C LEU A 281 38.38 -35.63 -12.54
N ARG A 282 38.10 -35.89 -13.83
CA ARG A 282 36.74 -36.16 -14.34
C ARG A 282 36.07 -37.40 -13.73
N ASN A 283 36.88 -38.36 -13.28
CA ASN A 283 36.43 -39.55 -12.57
C ASN A 283 36.39 -39.38 -11.05
N ARG A 284 36.44 -38.13 -10.55
CA ARG A 284 36.38 -37.76 -9.12
C ARG A 284 37.57 -38.27 -8.30
N ASN A 285 38.72 -38.49 -8.92
CA ASN A 285 39.96 -38.75 -8.20
C ASN A 285 40.78 -37.46 -8.10
N TYR A 286 40.82 -36.88 -6.90
CA TYR A 286 41.45 -35.59 -6.62
C TYR A 286 42.77 -35.70 -5.84
N SER A 287 43.38 -36.90 -5.77
CA SER A 287 44.69 -37.11 -5.11
C SER A 287 45.77 -36.15 -5.59
N ASP A 288 45.72 -35.83 -6.89
CA ASP A 288 46.69 -35.04 -7.62
C ASP A 288 46.15 -33.63 -7.96
N TRP A 289 45.22 -33.12 -7.16
CA TRP A 289 44.60 -31.82 -7.42
C TRP A 289 45.62 -30.66 -7.39
N LEU A 290 46.58 -30.69 -6.45
CA LEU A 290 47.65 -29.68 -6.39
C LEU A 290 48.57 -29.72 -7.61
N THR A 291 48.84 -30.91 -8.16
CA THR A 291 49.65 -31.03 -9.38
C THR A 291 48.86 -30.57 -10.60
N ALA A 292 47.53 -30.73 -10.62
CA ALA A 292 46.65 -30.25 -11.68
C ALA A 292 46.58 -28.72 -11.79
N ILE A 293 46.52 -28.00 -10.68
CA ILE A 293 46.54 -26.53 -10.72
C ILE A 293 47.93 -25.96 -11.09
N ALA A 294 49.00 -26.71 -10.79
CA ALA A 294 50.38 -26.31 -11.06
C ALA A 294 50.85 -26.61 -12.50
N VAL A 295 49.99 -27.20 -13.35
CA VAL A 295 50.33 -27.47 -14.75
C VAL A 295 50.62 -26.16 -15.49
N THR A 296 51.80 -26.07 -16.10
CA THR A 296 52.28 -24.89 -16.84
C THR A 296 52.19 -25.09 -18.34
N GLY A 297 51.62 -24.11 -19.04
CA GLY A 297 51.44 -24.09 -20.49
C GLY A 297 50.12 -23.46 -20.91
N ASP A 298 50.13 -22.75 -22.03
CA ASP A 298 48.94 -22.13 -22.65
C ASP A 298 48.24 -23.06 -23.65
N GLY A 299 48.61 -24.34 -23.65
CA GLY A 299 47.95 -25.35 -24.47
C GLY A 299 46.52 -25.63 -24.00
N GLU A 300 45.71 -26.12 -24.93
CA GLU A 300 44.29 -26.40 -24.67
C GLU A 300 44.10 -27.51 -23.63
N LEU A 301 44.97 -28.53 -23.63
CA LEU A 301 44.91 -29.63 -22.69
C LEU A 301 45.23 -29.15 -21.26
N GLU A 302 46.30 -28.38 -21.10
CA GLU A 302 46.71 -27.80 -19.81
C GLU A 302 45.64 -26.86 -19.25
N ASN A 303 44.97 -26.08 -20.09
CA ASN A 303 43.84 -25.25 -19.67
C ASN A 303 42.63 -26.10 -19.23
N SER A 304 42.34 -27.19 -19.95
CA SER A 304 41.23 -28.11 -19.61
C SER A 304 41.44 -28.78 -18.25
N VAL A 305 42.67 -29.18 -17.91
CA VAL A 305 43.04 -29.71 -16.59
C VAL A 305 42.77 -28.68 -15.49
N ARG A 306 43.24 -27.44 -15.68
CA ARG A 306 43.05 -26.35 -14.70
C ARG A 306 41.57 -26.03 -14.50
N ILE A 307 40.79 -25.95 -15.58
CA ILE A 307 39.35 -25.71 -15.53
C ILE A 307 38.65 -26.81 -14.72
N GLU A 308 38.92 -28.08 -15.00
CA GLU A 308 38.29 -29.21 -14.30
C GLU A 308 38.66 -29.25 -12.81
N ALA A 309 39.93 -28.95 -12.49
CA ALA A 309 40.41 -28.86 -11.11
C ALA A 309 39.69 -27.74 -10.33
N TRP A 310 39.67 -26.51 -10.87
CA TRP A 310 39.05 -25.36 -10.21
C TRP A 310 37.53 -25.48 -10.12
N SER A 311 36.87 -26.09 -11.11
CA SER A 311 35.42 -26.33 -11.08
C SER A 311 35.00 -27.24 -9.92
N ASN A 312 35.91 -28.11 -9.46
CA ASN A 312 35.67 -29.07 -8.37
C ASN A 312 36.51 -28.75 -7.12
N TYR A 313 36.75 -27.47 -6.83
CA TYR A 313 37.45 -27.04 -5.62
C TYR A 313 36.80 -27.57 -4.34
N GLN A 314 37.63 -28.02 -3.38
CA GLN A 314 37.24 -28.46 -2.05
C GLN A 314 37.91 -27.60 -0.97
N GLU A 315 37.24 -27.40 0.16
CA GLU A 315 37.77 -26.66 1.31
C GLU A 315 39.04 -27.33 1.89
N ASN A 316 39.93 -26.55 2.51
CA ASN A 316 41.17 -27.02 3.16
C ASN A 316 42.23 -27.67 2.25
N THR A 317 42.26 -27.30 0.96
CA THR A 317 43.27 -27.76 -0.01
C THR A 317 44.67 -27.13 0.17
N GLY A 318 44.83 -26.19 1.11
CA GLY A 318 46.14 -25.58 1.45
C GLY A 318 46.64 -24.50 0.48
N VAL A 319 45.74 -23.99 -0.36
CA VAL A 319 45.97 -23.00 -1.42
C VAL A 319 45.88 -21.58 -0.85
N GLY A 320 46.75 -20.67 -1.29
CA GLY A 320 46.71 -19.27 -0.84
C GLY A 320 45.77 -18.39 -1.67
N LEU A 321 45.34 -17.24 -1.11
CA LEU A 321 44.44 -16.26 -1.76
C LEU A 321 44.79 -15.94 -3.24
N LYS A 322 46.08 -15.77 -3.57
CA LYS A 322 46.52 -15.46 -4.95
C LYS A 322 46.15 -16.56 -5.93
N GLU A 323 46.31 -17.81 -5.53
CA GLU A 323 46.01 -18.97 -6.36
C GLU A 323 44.49 -19.14 -6.51
N LEU A 324 43.71 -18.88 -5.44
CA LEU A 324 42.24 -18.89 -5.50
C LEU A 324 41.70 -17.86 -6.49
N MET A 325 42.26 -16.64 -6.50
CA MET A 325 41.88 -15.58 -7.44
C MET A 325 42.23 -15.95 -8.89
N VAL A 326 43.42 -16.51 -9.14
CA VAL A 326 43.80 -17.03 -10.47
C VAL A 326 42.86 -18.14 -10.91
N GLY A 327 42.47 -19.03 -10.00
CA GLY A 327 41.46 -20.06 -10.28
C GLY A 327 40.11 -19.47 -10.70
N HIS A 328 39.67 -18.43 -10.01
CA HIS A 328 38.43 -17.72 -10.36
C HIS A 328 38.52 -17.08 -11.75
N GLU A 329 39.63 -16.42 -12.09
CA GLU A 329 39.85 -15.83 -13.42
C GLU A 329 39.83 -16.90 -14.54
N ILE A 330 40.42 -18.08 -14.30
CA ILE A 330 40.39 -19.21 -15.24
C ILE A 330 38.95 -19.65 -15.49
N LEU A 331 38.13 -19.79 -14.44
CA LEU A 331 36.73 -20.18 -14.60
C LEU A 331 35.90 -19.10 -15.31
N ALA A 332 36.09 -17.84 -14.93
CA ALA A 332 35.38 -16.69 -15.50
C ALA A 332 35.68 -16.51 -17.00
N ASN A 333 36.95 -16.59 -17.41
CA ASN A 333 37.36 -16.49 -18.82
C ASN A 333 36.75 -17.59 -19.71
N ASN A 334 36.39 -18.73 -19.11
CA ASN A 334 35.76 -19.86 -19.81
C ASN A 334 34.23 -19.93 -19.56
N GLN A 335 33.62 -18.90 -18.96
CA GLN A 335 32.18 -18.81 -18.68
C GLN A 335 31.65 -19.94 -17.78
N ILE A 336 32.49 -20.47 -16.88
CA ILE A 336 32.13 -21.51 -15.93
C ILE A 336 31.91 -20.87 -14.55
N LYS A 337 30.81 -21.25 -13.89
CA LYS A 337 30.49 -20.74 -12.55
C LYS A 337 31.36 -21.42 -11.50
N PRO A 338 32.04 -20.68 -10.61
CA PRO A 338 32.74 -21.25 -9.46
C PRO A 338 31.79 -21.95 -8.49
N SER A 339 32.33 -22.89 -7.69
CA SER A 339 31.58 -23.51 -6.60
C SER A 339 31.40 -22.55 -5.41
N GLN A 340 30.38 -22.76 -4.58
CA GLN A 340 30.17 -21.95 -3.37
C GLN A 340 31.38 -22.01 -2.43
N ALA A 341 32.00 -23.19 -2.27
CA ALA A 341 33.18 -23.36 -1.43
C ALA A 341 34.35 -22.49 -1.91
N HIS A 342 34.56 -22.39 -3.23
CA HIS A 342 35.61 -21.55 -3.82
C HIS A 342 35.33 -20.06 -3.58
N LEU A 343 34.10 -19.61 -3.79
CA LEU A 343 33.71 -18.21 -3.56
C LEU A 343 33.88 -17.82 -2.08
N TRP A 344 33.39 -18.65 -1.17
CA TRP A 344 33.50 -18.39 0.27
C TRP A 344 34.94 -18.37 0.75
N SER A 345 35.82 -19.28 0.28
CA SER A 345 37.25 -19.24 0.62
C SER A 345 37.94 -17.96 0.16
N ILE A 346 37.62 -17.45 -1.04
CA ILE A 346 38.15 -16.16 -1.51
C ILE A 346 37.68 -15.02 -0.59
N ILE A 347 36.40 -15.01 -0.25
CA ILE A 347 35.79 -13.95 0.57
C ILE A 347 36.35 -13.95 2.00
N THR A 348 36.49 -15.14 2.63
CA THR A 348 37.07 -15.26 3.97
C THR A 348 38.53 -14.81 3.99
N ASP A 349 39.34 -15.25 3.03
CA ASP A 349 40.76 -14.88 2.96
C ASP A 349 40.95 -13.37 2.69
N LEU A 350 40.09 -12.77 1.86
CA LEU A 350 40.10 -11.32 1.62
C LEU A 350 39.69 -10.54 2.86
N LEU A 351 38.75 -11.05 3.65
CA LEU A 351 38.36 -10.44 4.93
C LEU A 351 39.49 -10.54 5.97
N ASP A 352 40.11 -11.71 6.11
CA ASP A 352 41.22 -11.95 7.04
C ASP A 352 42.46 -11.12 6.69
N SER A 353 42.66 -10.82 5.40
CA SER A 353 43.72 -9.93 4.90
C SER A 353 43.37 -8.43 4.90
N GLY A 354 42.14 -8.07 5.29
CA GLY A 354 41.68 -6.68 5.38
C GLY A 354 41.33 -6.01 4.04
N GLU A 355 41.14 -6.78 2.96
CA GLU A 355 40.82 -6.30 1.61
C GLU A 355 39.32 -6.40 1.27
N SER A 356 38.47 -5.91 2.17
CA SER A 356 37.01 -6.12 2.16
C SER A 356 36.30 -5.58 0.92
N GLU A 357 36.78 -4.47 0.33
CA GLU A 357 36.22 -3.94 -0.92
C GLU A 357 36.42 -4.92 -2.08
N LYS A 358 37.57 -5.61 -2.15
CA LYS A 358 37.82 -6.58 -3.23
C LYS A 358 36.95 -7.82 -3.10
N ALA A 359 36.56 -8.19 -1.88
CA ALA A 359 35.65 -9.31 -1.64
C ALA A 359 34.26 -9.08 -2.29
N THR A 360 33.83 -7.82 -2.43
CA THR A 360 32.53 -7.50 -3.06
C THR A 360 32.46 -7.92 -4.53
N ASN A 361 33.59 -8.00 -5.24
CA ASN A 361 33.65 -8.44 -6.64
C ASN A 361 33.33 -9.93 -6.83
N TYR A 362 33.28 -10.72 -5.74
CA TYR A 362 33.06 -12.17 -5.78
C TYR A 362 31.69 -12.58 -5.22
N LEU A 363 30.76 -11.62 -5.07
CA LEU A 363 29.41 -11.87 -4.52
C LEU A 363 28.41 -12.43 -5.54
N ASP A 364 28.79 -12.50 -6.82
CA ASP A 364 27.92 -12.99 -7.89
C ASP A 364 27.55 -14.47 -7.70
N ASN A 365 26.24 -14.74 -7.55
CA ASN A 365 25.66 -16.07 -7.28
C ASN A 365 26.00 -16.65 -5.90
N ILE A 366 26.36 -15.83 -4.90
CA ILE A 366 26.64 -16.35 -3.57
C ILE A 366 25.37 -16.87 -2.88
N GLU A 367 25.48 -18.01 -2.21
CA GLU A 367 24.44 -18.59 -1.37
C GLU A 367 24.95 -18.68 0.07
N ILE A 368 24.13 -18.26 1.03
CA ILE A 368 24.47 -18.29 2.46
C ILE A 368 23.79 -19.52 3.09
N ASN A 369 24.61 -20.51 3.44
CA ASN A 369 24.22 -21.78 4.02
C ASN A 369 24.98 -22.00 5.35
N GLY A 370 24.26 -21.84 6.47
CA GLY A 370 24.80 -22.07 7.81
C GLY A 370 25.38 -20.83 8.50
N GLU A 371 25.68 -20.98 9.79
CA GLU A 371 25.96 -19.86 10.71
C GLU A 371 27.30 -19.16 10.42
N VAL A 372 28.34 -19.93 10.06
CA VAL A 372 29.67 -19.37 9.76
C VAL A 372 29.58 -18.39 8.60
N GLN A 373 28.87 -18.75 7.53
CA GLN A 373 28.69 -17.91 6.35
C GLN A 373 27.83 -16.67 6.66
N ILE A 374 26.82 -16.79 7.53
CA ILE A 374 26.05 -15.64 8.02
C ILE A 374 26.98 -14.66 8.76
N ALA A 375 27.84 -15.15 9.66
CA ALA A 375 28.79 -14.32 10.40
C ALA A 375 29.80 -13.62 9.46
N THR A 376 30.34 -14.35 8.48
CA THR A 376 31.25 -13.79 7.47
C THR A 376 30.55 -12.72 6.62
N ALA A 377 29.33 -12.99 6.15
CA ALA A 377 28.52 -12.04 5.38
C ALA A 377 28.20 -10.78 6.19
N LEU A 378 27.83 -10.94 7.47
CA LEU A 378 27.57 -9.82 8.38
C LEU A 378 28.81 -8.93 8.55
N ASN A 379 30.00 -9.53 8.73
CA ASN A 379 31.25 -8.77 8.84
C ASN A 379 31.56 -8.01 7.54
N LEU A 380 31.31 -8.62 6.38
CA LEU A 380 31.49 -7.96 5.08
C LEU A 380 30.51 -6.80 4.88
N VAL A 381 29.23 -7.00 5.19
CA VAL A 381 28.20 -5.93 5.12
C VAL A 381 28.56 -4.78 6.07
N LYS A 382 29.05 -5.10 7.27
CA LYS A 382 29.52 -4.11 8.25
C LYS A 382 30.67 -3.25 7.71
N GLN A 383 31.63 -3.86 7.00
CA GLN A 383 32.81 -3.14 6.50
C GLN A 383 32.56 -2.39 5.18
N THR A 384 31.66 -2.89 4.32
CA THR A 384 31.48 -2.39 2.95
C THR A 384 30.14 -1.67 2.70
N GLY A 385 29.14 -1.89 3.55
CA GLY A 385 27.79 -1.34 3.36
C GLY A 385 27.02 -1.95 2.17
N HIS A 386 27.44 -3.10 1.64
CA HIS A 386 26.86 -3.69 0.44
C HIS A 386 25.37 -4.05 0.60
N SER A 387 24.49 -3.35 -0.12
CA SER A 387 23.04 -3.43 0.07
C SER A 387 22.42 -4.78 -0.32
N GLU A 388 22.85 -5.38 -1.45
CA GLU A 388 22.29 -6.65 -1.94
C GLU A 388 22.65 -7.83 -1.03
N LEU A 389 23.90 -7.92 -0.59
CA LEU A 389 24.34 -8.88 0.44
C LEU A 389 23.58 -8.67 1.75
N GLY A 390 23.34 -7.42 2.17
CA GLY A 390 22.50 -7.12 3.32
C GLY A 390 21.07 -7.64 3.15
N ALA A 391 20.47 -7.52 1.97
CA ALA A 391 19.15 -8.08 1.69
C ALA A 391 19.14 -9.62 1.73
N LEU A 392 20.19 -10.25 1.17
CA LEU A 392 20.37 -11.71 1.21
C LEU A 392 20.48 -12.21 2.66
N VAL A 393 21.32 -11.56 3.48
CA VAL A 393 21.44 -11.86 4.92
C VAL A 393 20.09 -11.71 5.62
N ALA A 394 19.32 -10.66 5.32
CA ALA A 394 18.00 -10.45 5.92
C ALA A 394 17.02 -11.61 5.64
N THR A 395 17.09 -12.19 4.44
CA THR A 395 16.26 -13.36 4.07
C THR A 395 16.72 -14.64 4.74
N THR A 396 18.03 -14.85 4.89
CA THR A 396 18.59 -16.06 5.51
C THR A 396 18.39 -16.10 7.02
N LEU A 397 18.23 -14.94 7.68
CA LEU A 397 17.96 -14.86 9.11
C LEU A 397 16.65 -15.55 9.54
N GLU A 398 15.69 -15.78 8.64
CA GLU A 398 14.44 -16.48 8.97
C GLU A 398 14.68 -17.92 9.47
N GLY A 399 15.75 -18.57 9.02
CA GLY A 399 16.15 -19.92 9.44
C GLY A 399 17.24 -19.96 10.50
N ALA A 400 17.67 -18.81 11.03
CA ALA A 400 18.76 -18.73 12.01
C ALA A 400 18.28 -19.08 13.43
N GLU A 401 19.19 -19.60 14.26
CA GLU A 401 18.91 -19.87 15.66
C GLU A 401 18.83 -18.58 16.51
N ILE A 402 18.10 -18.65 17.63
CA ILE A 402 17.90 -17.52 18.57
C ILE A 402 19.22 -16.83 18.98
N PRO A 403 20.32 -17.55 19.31
CA PRO A 403 21.57 -16.90 19.69
C PRO A 403 22.15 -15.99 18.60
N VAL A 404 22.08 -16.42 17.33
CA VAL A 404 22.53 -15.64 16.18
C VAL A 404 21.67 -14.38 16.01
N LEU A 405 20.36 -14.52 16.17
CA LEU A 405 19.44 -13.37 16.11
C LEU A 405 19.74 -12.35 17.22
N ILE A 406 20.04 -12.80 18.45
CA ILE A 406 20.41 -11.93 19.57
C ILE A 406 21.75 -11.21 19.30
N GLU A 407 22.73 -11.91 18.73
CA GLU A 407 24.02 -11.32 18.35
C GLU A 407 23.82 -10.19 17.31
N VAL A 408 23.02 -10.44 16.27
CA VAL A 408 22.68 -9.43 15.26
C VAL A 408 21.94 -8.26 15.89
N LEU A 409 20.96 -8.51 16.76
CA LEU A 409 20.17 -7.48 17.44
C LEU A 409 21.06 -6.50 18.25
N ARG A 410 22.01 -7.05 19.03
CA ARG A 410 22.87 -6.28 19.95
C ARG A 410 24.07 -5.62 19.29
N ASN A 411 24.45 -6.08 18.09
CA ASN A 411 25.59 -5.53 17.38
C ASN A 411 25.28 -4.15 16.78
N LYS A 412 25.75 -3.08 17.43
CA LYS A 412 25.54 -1.68 17.01
C LYS A 412 26.19 -1.32 15.68
N GLU A 413 27.17 -2.10 15.24
CA GLU A 413 27.88 -1.89 13.97
C GLU A 413 27.13 -2.52 12.78
N CYS A 414 26.12 -3.37 13.04
CA CYS A 414 25.25 -3.90 11.99
C CYS A 414 24.27 -2.83 11.48
N PRO A 415 23.98 -2.80 10.16
CA PRO A 415 22.95 -1.93 9.61
C PRO A 415 21.61 -2.09 10.33
N ILE A 416 20.94 -0.96 10.60
CA ILE A 416 19.69 -0.93 11.38
C ILE A 416 18.58 -1.80 10.77
N ASN A 417 18.56 -1.98 9.45
CA ASN A 417 17.58 -2.83 8.76
C ASN A 417 17.73 -4.31 9.11
N LEU A 418 18.97 -4.80 9.30
CA LEU A 418 19.25 -6.17 9.73
C LEU A 418 18.90 -6.38 11.19
N ARG A 419 19.30 -5.43 12.05
CA ARG A 419 18.91 -5.42 13.47
C ARG A 419 17.39 -5.44 13.61
N ARG A 420 16.67 -4.60 12.85
CA ARG A 420 15.20 -4.58 12.80
C ARG A 420 14.64 -5.92 12.37
N ARG A 421 15.22 -6.57 11.35
CA ARG A 421 14.75 -7.89 10.91
C ARG A 421 14.94 -8.94 12.01
N ALA A 422 16.07 -8.95 12.71
CA ALA A 422 16.30 -9.82 13.85
C ALA A 422 15.28 -9.54 14.98
N ALA A 423 15.02 -8.28 15.29
CA ALA A 423 14.00 -7.87 16.26
C ALA A 423 12.59 -8.38 15.91
N GLN A 424 12.19 -8.31 14.63
CA GLN A 424 10.89 -8.82 14.15
C GLN A 424 10.75 -10.34 14.27
N LEU A 425 11.85 -11.08 14.13
CA LEU A 425 11.86 -12.54 14.29
C LEU A 425 11.84 -12.93 15.77
N LEU A 426 12.64 -12.25 16.59
CA LEU A 426 12.69 -12.45 18.04
C LEU A 426 11.38 -12.03 18.72
N SER A 427 10.70 -10.98 18.26
CA SER A 427 9.37 -10.58 18.77
C SER A 427 8.32 -11.71 18.66
N LYS A 428 8.45 -12.59 17.67
CA LYS A 428 7.55 -13.74 17.47
C LYS A 428 7.94 -14.97 18.30
N GLN A 429 9.13 -14.97 18.89
CA GLN A 429 9.68 -16.08 19.67
C GLN A 429 9.83 -15.62 21.12
N ASP A 430 9.24 -16.34 22.06
CA ASP A 430 9.29 -15.95 23.48
C ASP A 430 10.76 -15.86 23.94
N SER A 431 11.28 -14.64 24.11
CA SER A 431 12.70 -14.35 24.30
C SER A 431 12.94 -13.22 25.32
N ASP A 432 13.94 -13.39 26.18
CA ASP A 432 14.27 -12.46 27.28
C ASP A 432 15.02 -11.17 26.83
N VAL A 433 14.80 -10.72 25.59
CA VAL A 433 15.50 -9.57 24.97
C VAL A 433 14.57 -8.41 24.59
N GLN A 434 13.44 -8.29 25.28
CA GLN A 434 12.38 -7.32 24.95
C GLN A 434 12.86 -5.85 24.97
N GLU A 435 13.76 -5.47 25.88
CA GLU A 435 14.32 -4.11 25.91
C GLU A 435 15.18 -3.79 24.66
N ASP A 436 16.01 -4.75 24.23
CA ASP A 436 16.84 -4.65 23.03
C ASP A 436 15.96 -4.55 21.76
N ILE A 437 14.85 -5.33 21.72
CA ILE A 437 13.85 -5.29 20.64
C ILE A 437 13.23 -3.88 20.55
N LEU A 438 12.75 -3.34 21.67
CA LEU A 438 12.16 -2.00 21.72
C LEU A 438 13.18 -0.92 21.32
N GLU A 439 14.45 -1.04 21.72
CA GLU A 439 15.50 -0.09 21.34
C GLU A 439 15.68 -0.08 19.83
N VAL A 440 15.83 -1.25 19.22
CA VAL A 440 16.03 -1.39 17.78
C VAL A 440 14.82 -0.90 16.99
N PHE A 441 13.60 -1.24 17.41
CA PHE A 441 12.39 -0.71 16.75
C PHE A 441 12.30 0.81 16.86
N THR A 442 12.69 1.40 17.98
CA THR A 442 12.72 2.86 18.16
C THR A 442 13.73 3.51 17.21
N LEU A 443 14.97 3.00 17.17
CA LEU A 443 16.04 3.49 16.29
C LEU A 443 15.68 3.34 14.81
N ALA A 444 15.00 2.26 14.44
CA ALA A 444 14.53 2.00 13.08
C ALA A 444 13.24 2.76 12.72
N ALA A 445 12.63 3.47 13.68
CA ALA A 445 11.28 4.05 13.58
C ALA A 445 10.21 3.02 13.13
N ASP A 446 10.34 1.76 13.56
CA ASP A 446 9.39 0.68 13.32
C ASP A 446 8.22 0.79 14.30
N ILE A 447 7.28 1.66 13.98
CA ILE A 447 6.10 1.93 14.82
C ILE A 447 5.17 0.70 14.88
N GLU A 448 5.13 -0.11 13.83
CA GLU A 448 4.35 -1.34 13.79
C GLU A 448 4.90 -2.36 14.78
N GLY A 449 6.22 -2.57 14.76
CA GLY A 449 6.92 -3.43 15.73
C GLY A 449 6.71 -2.96 17.17
N LEU A 450 6.88 -1.65 17.45
CA LEU A 450 6.60 -1.10 18.78
C LEU A 450 5.15 -1.31 19.22
N THR A 451 4.19 -1.13 18.31
CA THR A 451 2.76 -1.32 18.59
C THR A 451 2.47 -2.77 18.98
N GLN A 452 3.05 -3.74 18.28
CA GLN A 452 2.88 -5.16 18.58
C GLN A 452 3.42 -5.51 19.97
N GLU A 453 4.59 -4.98 20.34
CA GLU A 453 5.17 -5.19 21.67
C GLU A 453 4.31 -4.59 22.79
N PHE A 454 3.86 -3.34 22.66
CA PHE A 454 3.03 -2.70 23.68
C PHE A 454 1.64 -3.35 23.79
N ASN A 455 1.07 -3.85 22.70
CA ASN A 455 -0.20 -4.59 22.76
C ASN A 455 -0.04 -5.96 23.41
N THR A 456 1.09 -6.62 23.19
CA THR A 456 1.39 -7.92 23.80
C THR A 456 1.65 -7.78 25.30
N ASN A 457 2.37 -6.73 25.71
CA ASN A 457 2.63 -6.41 27.11
C ASN A 457 2.40 -4.91 27.41
N PRO A 458 1.15 -4.53 27.78
CA PRO A 458 0.82 -3.14 28.08
C PRO A 458 1.59 -2.51 29.25
N GLU A 459 2.13 -3.32 30.18
CA GLU A 459 2.91 -2.81 31.31
C GLU A 459 4.22 -2.15 30.86
N LEU A 460 4.74 -2.51 29.68
CA LEU A 460 5.91 -1.85 29.08
C LEU A 460 5.72 -0.34 28.93
N ALA A 461 4.49 0.13 28.73
CA ALA A 461 4.20 1.56 28.62
C ALA A 461 4.47 2.33 29.93
N THR A 462 4.51 1.64 31.07
CA THR A 462 4.90 2.25 32.35
C THR A 462 6.42 2.38 32.50
N ILE A 463 7.18 1.51 31.84
CA ILE A 463 8.65 1.47 31.86
C ILE A 463 9.22 2.40 30.78
N PHE A 464 8.67 2.35 29.56
CA PHE A 464 9.08 3.12 28.39
C PHE A 464 7.96 4.06 27.88
N PRO A 465 7.49 5.02 28.70
CA PRO A 465 6.33 5.84 28.37
C PRO A 465 6.55 6.74 27.14
N GLN A 466 7.77 7.18 26.88
CA GLN A 466 8.10 8.01 25.72
C GLN A 466 7.94 7.22 24.39
N ARG A 467 8.36 5.96 24.36
CA ARG A 467 8.16 5.05 23.20
C ARG A 467 6.68 4.72 22.99
N ALA A 468 5.91 4.56 24.07
CA ALA A 468 4.46 4.36 23.97
C ALA A 468 3.73 5.61 23.41
N LEU A 469 4.13 6.81 23.83
CA LEU A 469 3.60 8.06 23.25
C LEU A 469 4.06 8.27 21.80
N LEU A 470 5.27 7.85 21.45
CA LEU A 470 5.74 7.84 20.08
C LEU A 470 4.81 7.02 19.18
N VAL A 471 4.44 5.81 19.61
CA VAL A 471 3.47 4.96 18.91
C VAL A 471 2.15 5.69 18.72
N TRP A 472 1.58 6.26 19.79
CA TRP A 472 0.33 7.02 19.72
C TRP A 472 0.36 8.14 18.67
N HIS A 473 1.48 8.83 18.53
CA HIS A 473 1.61 9.96 17.61
C HIS A 473 1.91 9.58 16.16
N LEU A 474 2.60 8.46 15.92
CA LEU A 474 3.09 8.09 14.59
C LEU A 474 2.42 6.86 13.97
N ILE A 475 1.58 6.14 14.72
CA ILE A 475 0.92 4.95 14.19
C ILE A 475 -0.01 5.31 13.02
N PRO A 476 0.15 4.68 11.84
CA PRO A 476 -0.77 4.84 10.74
C PRO A 476 -2.20 4.44 11.14
N ALA A 477 -3.17 5.25 10.73
CA ALA A 477 -4.58 5.01 11.06
C ALA A 477 -5.08 3.64 10.57
N ARG A 478 -4.54 3.14 9.45
CA ARG A 478 -4.91 1.85 8.85
C ARG A 478 -4.63 0.66 9.77
N GLU A 479 -3.62 0.76 10.62
CA GLU A 479 -3.24 -0.27 11.59
C GLU A 479 -3.92 -0.02 12.94
N ALA A 480 -3.97 1.24 13.37
CA ALA A 480 -4.55 1.63 14.64
C ALA A 480 -6.06 1.39 14.74
N VAL A 481 -6.79 1.36 13.62
CA VAL A 481 -8.26 1.32 13.62
C VAL A 481 -8.85 0.11 14.33
N ALA A 482 -8.14 -1.03 14.35
CA ALA A 482 -8.60 -2.26 14.96
C ALA A 482 -8.26 -2.38 16.46
N ILE A 483 -7.30 -1.58 16.94
CA ILE A 483 -6.69 -1.68 18.27
C ILE A 483 -6.70 -0.34 19.01
N PHE A 484 -7.65 0.53 18.65
CA PHE A 484 -7.61 1.93 19.08
C PHE A 484 -7.82 2.08 20.58
N ASP A 485 -8.78 1.33 21.14
CA ASP A 485 -9.12 1.42 22.55
C ASP A 485 -7.97 0.90 23.43
N GLU A 486 -7.28 -0.16 22.97
CA GLU A 486 -6.04 -0.66 23.57
C GLU A 486 -4.93 0.40 23.52
N LEU A 487 -4.75 1.06 22.38
CA LEU A 487 -3.76 2.14 22.23
C LEU A 487 -4.06 3.35 23.12
N ASP A 488 -5.34 3.70 23.31
CA ASP A 488 -5.71 4.78 24.22
C ASP A 488 -5.43 4.39 25.68
N MET A 489 -5.68 3.13 26.06
CA MET A 489 -5.29 2.61 27.38
C MET A 489 -3.76 2.66 27.58
N ILE A 490 -2.98 2.20 26.60
CA ILE A 490 -1.51 2.25 26.60
C ILE A 490 -1.01 3.69 26.75
N ARG A 491 -1.59 4.62 25.98
CA ARG A 491 -1.31 6.06 26.09
C ARG A 491 -1.60 6.57 27.50
N GLN A 492 -2.74 6.22 28.09
CA GLN A 492 -3.09 6.65 29.45
C GLN A 492 -2.11 6.13 30.50
N MET A 493 -1.64 4.89 30.37
CA MET A 493 -0.61 4.32 31.24
C MET A 493 0.72 5.08 31.09
N ALA A 494 1.13 5.35 29.85
CA ALA A 494 2.35 6.10 29.56
C ALA A 494 2.34 7.51 30.15
N ILE A 495 1.23 8.24 29.98
CA ILE A 495 1.02 9.59 30.54
C ILE A 495 1.19 9.57 32.07
N LYS A 496 0.62 8.58 32.78
CA LYS A 496 0.71 8.51 34.24
C LYS A 496 2.12 8.23 34.74
N SER A 497 2.95 7.53 33.97
CA SER A 497 4.28 7.10 34.38
C SER A 497 5.41 8.06 34.00
N LEU A 498 5.15 9.02 33.10
CA LEU A 498 6.18 9.89 32.49
C LEU A 498 6.98 10.75 33.49
N SER A 499 6.46 11.05 34.69
CA SER A 499 7.21 11.80 35.72
C SER A 499 8.26 10.98 36.47
N ASN A 500 8.19 9.65 36.37
CA ASN A 500 8.96 8.71 37.21
C ASN A 500 10.03 7.96 36.41
N THR A 501 10.12 8.18 35.10
CA THR A 501 11.03 7.45 34.20
C THR A 501 12.30 8.25 33.89
N LYS A 502 13.40 7.52 33.69
CA LYS A 502 14.67 8.09 33.23
C LYS A 502 14.59 8.49 31.75
N GLU A 503 15.56 9.28 31.30
CA GLU A 503 15.75 9.58 29.88
C GLU A 503 15.95 8.28 29.09
N ASP A 504 15.27 8.20 27.94
CA ASP A 504 15.32 7.04 27.06
C ASP A 504 16.56 7.13 26.14
N GLY A 505 17.52 6.23 26.34
CA GLY A 505 18.77 6.23 25.57
C GLY A 505 18.61 5.96 24.06
N ALA A 506 17.45 5.50 23.60
CA ALA A 506 17.17 5.29 22.17
C ALA A 506 16.62 6.55 21.47
N LEU A 507 16.14 7.54 22.24
CA LEU A 507 15.55 8.77 21.72
C LEU A 507 16.54 9.93 21.86
N THR A 508 16.72 10.69 20.77
CA THR A 508 17.42 11.99 20.82
C THR A 508 16.62 13.00 21.63
N GLU A 509 17.29 13.98 22.24
CA GLU A 509 16.65 15.09 22.99
C GLU A 509 15.59 15.81 22.14
N SER A 510 15.88 16.12 20.87
CA SER A 510 14.93 16.71 19.92
C SER A 510 13.68 15.84 19.71
N ALA A 511 13.83 14.51 19.56
CA ALA A 511 12.70 13.59 19.43
C ALA A 511 11.84 13.53 20.70
N THR A 512 12.48 13.50 21.88
CA THR A 512 11.79 13.55 23.18
C THR A 512 10.99 14.84 23.33
N ALA A 513 11.57 15.99 22.97
CA ALA A 513 10.90 17.28 22.98
C ALA A 513 9.73 17.33 21.98
N LEU A 514 9.87 16.76 20.78
CA LEU A 514 8.79 16.68 19.79
C LEU A 514 7.64 15.76 20.22
N ILE A 515 7.94 14.61 20.84
CA ILE A 515 6.92 13.71 21.42
C ILE A 515 6.15 14.44 22.51
N ALA A 516 6.85 15.13 23.41
CA ALA A 516 6.24 15.94 24.45
C ALA A 516 5.33 17.03 23.84
N LEU A 517 5.83 17.75 22.85
CA LEU A 517 5.10 18.81 22.14
C LEU A 517 3.81 18.31 21.47
N LEU A 518 3.86 17.14 20.81
CA LEU A 518 2.70 16.46 20.20
C LEU A 518 1.70 15.94 21.25
N GLY A 519 2.21 15.49 22.39
CA GLY A 519 1.44 15.07 23.57
C GLY A 519 0.86 16.23 24.38
N GLY A 520 1.19 17.47 24.00
CA GLY A 520 0.77 18.68 24.71
C GLY A 520 1.46 18.87 26.06
N ILE A 521 2.60 18.22 26.24
CA ILE A 521 3.45 18.29 27.42
C ILE A 521 4.40 19.47 27.26
N PRO A 522 4.46 20.39 28.23
CA PRO A 522 5.43 21.46 28.16
C PRO A 522 6.86 20.91 28.23
N SER A 523 7.69 21.27 27.25
CA SER A 523 9.08 20.85 27.13
C SER A 523 9.97 22.04 26.76
N ALA A 524 11.27 21.94 27.07
CA ALA A 524 12.27 22.83 26.49
C ALA A 524 12.29 22.65 24.96
N MET A 525 12.52 23.75 24.23
CA MET A 525 12.48 23.79 22.77
C MET A 525 13.86 24.00 22.16
N ASP A 526 14.90 24.17 22.98
CA ASP A 526 16.25 24.50 22.51
C ASP A 526 16.74 23.44 21.51
N ASP A 527 16.60 22.16 21.85
CA ASP A 527 17.00 21.03 21.00
C ASP A 527 16.16 20.90 19.71
N VAL A 528 14.94 21.45 19.70
CA VAL A 528 14.08 21.51 18.51
C VAL A 528 14.46 22.70 17.63
N HIS A 529 14.79 23.84 18.26
CA HIS A 529 15.23 25.05 17.57
C HIS A 529 16.58 24.86 16.88
N GLU A 530 17.52 24.15 17.51
CA GLU A 530 18.84 23.86 16.92
C GLU A 530 18.76 23.06 15.60
N LYS A 531 17.68 22.30 15.41
CA LYS A 531 17.45 21.51 14.19
C LYS A 531 16.83 22.32 13.04
N LEU A 532 16.32 23.52 13.30
CA LEU A 532 15.62 24.35 12.33
C LEU A 532 16.46 25.58 11.95
N ASP A 533 16.27 26.07 10.72
CA ASP A 533 16.81 27.38 10.33
C ASP A 533 16.04 28.53 11.01
N SER A 534 16.55 29.76 10.89
CA SER A 534 15.94 30.94 11.52
C SER A 534 14.48 31.14 11.10
N ASP A 535 14.16 30.85 9.84
CA ASP A 535 12.81 30.99 9.30
C ASP A 535 11.87 29.91 9.84
N GLY A 536 12.35 28.67 10.01
CA GLY A 536 11.63 27.58 10.66
C GLY A 536 11.34 27.84 12.12
N VAL A 537 12.32 28.35 12.88
CA VAL A 537 12.13 28.73 14.30
C VAL A 537 11.10 29.85 14.43
N LEU A 538 11.18 30.89 13.58
CA LEU A 538 10.19 31.97 13.55
C LEU A 538 8.79 31.44 13.20
N ALA A 539 8.69 30.59 12.18
CA ALA A 539 7.43 30.00 11.77
C ALA A 539 6.81 29.14 12.87
N LEU A 540 7.59 28.26 13.52
CA LEU A 540 7.13 27.43 14.63
C LEU A 540 6.63 28.29 15.79
N ASN A 541 7.40 29.29 16.21
CA ASN A 541 7.02 30.16 17.34
C ASN A 541 5.82 31.05 17.04
N GLU A 542 5.66 31.55 15.81
CA GLU A 542 4.46 32.27 15.41
C GLU A 542 3.22 31.37 15.43
N VAL A 543 3.31 30.15 14.90
CA VAL A 543 2.20 29.20 14.90
C VAL A 543 1.81 28.84 16.33
N ARG A 544 2.81 28.56 17.18
CA ARG A 544 2.62 28.30 18.61
C ARG A 544 1.91 29.47 19.28
N ARG A 545 2.39 30.69 19.08
CA ARG A 545 1.83 31.90 19.67
C ARG A 545 0.40 32.17 19.22
N ALA A 546 0.07 31.92 17.95
CA ALA A 546 -1.30 32.03 17.45
C ALA A 546 -2.24 31.03 18.14
N LEU A 547 -1.74 29.85 18.49
CA LEU A 547 -2.46 28.79 19.22
C LEU A 547 -2.27 28.85 20.75
N SER A 548 -1.76 29.97 21.30
CA SER A 548 -1.71 30.17 22.74
C SER A 548 -3.06 30.66 23.28
N VAL A 549 -3.20 30.66 24.60
CA VAL A 549 -4.39 31.18 25.30
C VAL A 549 -4.67 32.65 24.93
N GLU A 550 -3.61 33.44 24.78
CA GLU A 550 -3.67 34.86 24.39
C GLU A 550 -3.55 35.07 22.87
N GLY A 551 -3.38 33.98 22.12
CA GLY A 551 -3.22 33.98 20.68
C GLY A 551 -4.48 34.42 19.94
N ASP A 552 -4.28 34.95 18.74
CA ASP A 552 -5.37 35.38 17.85
C ASP A 552 -6.06 34.21 17.13
N GLY A 553 -5.58 32.97 17.34
CA GLY A 553 -6.11 31.73 16.80
C GLY A 553 -5.91 31.58 15.29
N VAL A 554 -5.22 32.53 14.64
CA VAL A 554 -5.09 32.58 13.18
C VAL A 554 -3.68 32.19 12.79
N VAL A 555 -3.50 30.93 12.43
CA VAL A 555 -2.25 30.46 11.84
C VAL A 555 -2.25 30.75 10.34
N ARG A 556 -1.27 31.51 9.85
CA ARG A 556 -1.13 31.79 8.41
C ARG A 556 -0.59 30.56 7.67
N GLU A 557 -1.17 30.26 6.51
CA GLU A 557 -0.75 29.13 5.64
C GLU A 557 0.73 29.15 5.34
N ASN A 558 1.19 30.30 4.87
CA ASN A 558 2.56 30.52 4.41
C ASN A 558 3.57 30.22 5.53
N ARG A 559 3.19 30.37 6.81
CA ARG A 559 4.07 30.03 7.94
C ARG A 559 4.18 28.52 8.15
N ILE A 560 3.08 27.79 8.02
CA ILE A 560 3.12 26.32 8.06
C ILE A 560 3.95 25.79 6.87
N GLU A 561 3.81 26.39 5.69
CA GLU A 561 4.61 26.06 4.50
C GLU A 561 6.10 26.36 4.70
N SER A 562 6.45 27.52 5.27
CA SER A 562 7.84 27.85 5.62
C SER A 562 8.43 26.85 6.62
N LEU A 563 7.67 26.44 7.64
CA LEU A 563 8.10 25.42 8.59
C LEU A 563 8.31 24.07 7.89
N GLU A 564 7.40 23.67 6.99
CA GLU A 564 7.55 22.43 6.23
C GLU A 564 8.82 22.45 5.35
N GLN A 565 9.12 23.59 4.72
CA GLN A 565 10.34 23.73 3.91
C GLN A 565 11.61 23.70 4.76
N SER A 566 11.60 24.35 5.93
CA SER A 566 12.70 24.29 6.91
C SER A 566 12.98 22.85 7.34
N VAL A 567 11.94 22.10 7.73
CA VAL A 567 12.04 20.68 8.10
C VAL A 567 12.58 19.83 6.95
N LYS A 568 12.17 20.07 5.70
CA LYS A 568 12.69 19.36 4.52
C LYS A 568 14.19 19.59 4.33
N ASN A 569 14.67 20.80 4.60
CA ASN A 569 16.07 21.18 4.42
C ASN A 569 16.95 20.81 5.63
N ALA A 570 16.36 20.58 6.80
CA ALA A 570 17.08 20.24 8.03
C ALA A 570 17.72 18.85 8.01
N GLU A 571 18.89 18.74 8.66
CA GLU A 571 19.57 17.47 8.94
C GLU A 571 18.88 16.75 10.11
N LEU A 572 17.94 15.88 9.77
CA LEU A 572 17.10 15.13 10.71
C LEU A 572 17.28 13.63 10.51
N THR A 573 17.30 12.88 11.62
CA THR A 573 17.08 11.44 11.58
C THR A 573 15.71 11.11 10.98
N TYR A 574 15.53 9.88 10.52
CA TYR A 574 14.26 9.44 9.97
C TYR A 574 13.10 9.59 10.99
N LEU A 575 13.37 9.30 12.27
CA LEU A 575 12.41 9.44 13.36
C LEU A 575 12.03 10.91 13.63
N GLU A 576 13.03 11.79 13.81
CA GLU A 576 12.79 13.23 14.03
C GLU A 576 11.98 13.83 12.86
N ARG A 577 12.32 13.47 11.62
CA ARG A 577 11.59 13.92 10.43
C ARG A 577 10.12 13.51 10.46
N ARG A 578 9.81 12.25 10.83
CA ARG A 578 8.42 11.79 10.99
C ARG A 578 7.68 12.54 12.10
N LEU A 579 8.33 12.81 13.23
CA LEU A 579 7.76 13.59 14.33
C LEU A 579 7.46 15.04 13.91
N PHE A 580 8.36 15.69 13.18
CA PHE A 580 8.11 17.03 12.64
C PHE A 580 6.95 17.05 11.64
N PHE A 581 6.82 16.05 10.77
CA PHE A 581 5.66 15.97 9.87
C PHE A 581 4.36 15.70 10.64
N ALA A 582 4.39 14.87 11.69
CA ALA A 582 3.24 14.71 12.58
C ALA A 582 2.85 16.02 13.26
N LEU A 583 3.84 16.83 13.66
CA LEU A 583 3.62 18.17 14.20
C LEU A 583 2.96 19.08 13.17
N ILE A 584 3.51 19.18 11.96
CA ILE A 584 2.93 19.98 10.87
C ILE A 584 1.49 19.56 10.56
N ASN A 585 1.20 18.25 10.54
CA ASN A 585 -0.17 17.75 10.35
C ASN A 585 -1.11 18.19 11.48
N SER A 586 -0.65 18.14 12.74
CA SER A 586 -1.39 18.67 13.89
C SER A 586 -1.67 20.16 13.76
N LEU A 587 -0.70 20.95 13.29
CA LEU A 587 -0.86 22.38 13.04
C LEU A 587 -1.92 22.67 11.96
N ARG A 588 -1.89 21.92 10.86
CA ARG A 588 -2.89 22.03 9.78
C ARG A 588 -4.28 21.67 10.27
N LEU A 589 -4.41 20.61 11.05
CA LEU A 589 -5.66 20.20 11.69
C LEU A 589 -6.19 21.30 12.61
N ASN A 590 -5.36 21.86 13.48
CA ASN A 590 -5.74 22.95 14.38
C ASN A 590 -6.21 24.19 13.63
N ARG A 591 -5.49 24.58 12.58
CA ARG A 591 -5.91 25.70 11.72
C ARG A 591 -7.26 25.42 11.06
N ALA A 592 -7.44 24.23 10.48
CA ALA A 592 -8.70 23.85 9.85
C ALA A 592 -9.87 23.88 10.85
N THR A 593 -9.65 23.42 12.09
CA THR A 593 -10.60 23.58 13.18
C THR A 593 -10.97 25.04 13.38
N MET A 594 -10.00 25.95 13.51
CA MET A 594 -10.26 27.37 13.71
C MET A 594 -10.98 28.04 12.53
N ASP A 595 -10.58 27.69 11.31
CA ASP A 595 -11.19 28.22 10.09
C ASP A 595 -12.66 27.80 9.98
N LEU A 596 -13.00 26.55 10.33
CA LEU A 596 -14.40 26.08 10.44
C LEU A 596 -15.20 26.80 11.54
N GLN A 597 -14.53 27.21 12.62
CA GLN A 597 -15.16 27.92 13.74
C GLN A 597 -15.36 29.41 13.50
N SER A 598 -14.61 30.00 12.56
CA SER A 598 -14.65 31.43 12.25
C SER A 598 -16.03 31.91 11.80
N GLY A 599 -16.82 31.02 11.18
CA GLY A 599 -18.09 31.33 10.54
C GLY A 599 -17.96 32.02 9.18
N VAL A 600 -16.75 32.05 8.60
CA VAL A 600 -16.49 32.60 7.26
C VAL A 600 -16.48 31.47 6.23
N ASP A 601 -17.33 31.56 5.21
CA ASP A 601 -17.53 30.50 4.22
C ASP A 601 -16.26 30.16 3.43
N GLU A 602 -15.51 31.17 2.98
CA GLU A 602 -14.25 30.97 2.24
C GLU A 602 -13.19 30.21 3.08
N ARG A 603 -13.03 30.60 4.35
CA ARG A 603 -12.11 29.91 5.27
C ARG A 603 -12.57 28.48 5.53
N SER A 604 -13.88 28.27 5.65
CA SER A 604 -14.46 26.95 5.85
C SER A 604 -14.18 26.04 4.64
N GLN A 605 -14.28 26.54 3.41
CA GLN A 605 -13.96 25.76 2.21
C GLN A 605 -12.48 25.37 2.16
N ASN A 606 -11.58 26.31 2.45
CA ASN A 606 -10.13 26.04 2.51
C ASN A 606 -9.79 25.01 3.59
N ALA A 607 -10.44 25.11 4.77
CA ALA A 607 -10.28 24.13 5.84
C ALA A 607 -10.67 22.71 5.40
N LEU A 608 -11.79 22.56 4.69
CA LEU A 608 -12.25 21.25 4.20
C LEU A 608 -11.31 20.66 3.14
N GLN A 609 -10.74 21.49 2.27
CA GLN A 609 -9.73 21.06 1.32
C GLN A 609 -8.47 20.55 2.04
N SER A 610 -7.96 21.30 3.01
CA SER A 610 -6.79 20.93 3.80
C SER A 610 -7.01 19.64 4.60
N LEU A 611 -8.18 19.48 5.24
CA LEU A 611 -8.53 18.23 5.93
C LEU A 611 -8.64 17.05 4.95
N GLY A 612 -9.19 17.28 3.76
CA GLY A 612 -9.26 16.27 2.71
C GLY A 612 -7.88 15.77 2.27
N ILE A 613 -6.90 16.68 2.12
CA ILE A 613 -5.50 16.34 1.80
C ILE A 613 -4.89 15.51 2.94
N LEU A 614 -5.06 15.93 4.20
CA LEU A 614 -4.56 15.19 5.36
C LEU A 614 -5.11 13.76 5.42
N CYS A 615 -6.41 13.59 5.21
CA CYS A 615 -7.08 12.28 5.25
C CYS A 615 -6.72 11.38 4.06
N SER A 616 -6.15 11.92 2.98
CA SER A 616 -5.76 11.15 1.80
C SER A 616 -4.38 10.50 1.93
N ASN A 617 -3.58 10.91 2.91
CA ASN A 617 -2.24 10.37 3.12
C ASN A 617 -2.33 8.91 3.61
N GLN A 618 -1.53 8.01 3.02
CA GLN A 618 -1.50 6.58 3.40
C GLN A 618 -1.00 6.36 4.83
N ASP A 619 -0.11 7.25 5.31
CA ASP A 619 0.45 7.21 6.66
C ASP A 619 -0.21 8.26 7.58
N VAL A 620 -1.45 8.66 7.27
CA VAL A 620 -2.23 9.55 8.14
C VAL A 620 -2.35 8.94 9.53
N ALA A 621 -1.99 9.71 10.57
CA ALA A 621 -2.09 9.25 11.94
C ALA A 621 -3.56 9.12 12.38
N MET A 622 -3.87 8.12 13.20
CA MET A 622 -5.24 7.84 13.65
C MET A 622 -5.91 9.03 14.35
N ARG A 623 -5.14 9.82 15.11
CA ARG A 623 -5.61 11.07 15.71
C ARG A 623 -6.22 12.02 14.68
N THR A 624 -5.60 12.17 13.52
CA THR A 624 -6.09 13.07 12.46
C THR A 624 -7.42 12.60 11.89
N ILE A 625 -7.57 11.28 11.68
CA ILE A 625 -8.84 10.68 11.24
C ILE A 625 -9.94 10.91 12.28
N ARG A 626 -9.69 10.64 13.56
CA ARG A 626 -10.67 10.85 14.64
C ARG A 626 -11.06 12.32 14.78
N SER A 627 -10.09 13.23 14.87
CA SER A 627 -10.37 14.66 14.98
C SER A 627 -11.12 15.19 13.75
N SER A 628 -10.80 14.71 12.55
CA SER A 628 -11.56 15.08 11.34
C SER A 628 -13.01 14.56 11.40
N THR A 629 -13.23 13.36 11.92
CA THR A 629 -14.58 12.81 12.15
C THR A 629 -15.36 13.62 13.19
N ASP A 630 -14.70 14.06 14.26
CA ASP A 630 -15.32 14.92 15.28
C ASP A 630 -15.71 16.28 14.69
N LEU A 631 -14.88 16.85 13.81
CA LEU A 631 -15.20 18.07 13.08
C LEU A 631 -16.39 17.86 12.12
N VAL A 632 -16.43 16.74 11.40
CA VAL A 632 -17.56 16.35 10.55
C VAL A 632 -18.86 16.29 11.35
N LEU A 633 -18.85 15.62 12.50
CA LEU A 633 -20.02 15.47 13.36
C LEU A 633 -20.42 16.80 14.02
N GLY A 634 -19.44 17.55 14.53
CA GLY A 634 -19.64 18.80 15.25
C GLY A 634 -20.16 19.93 14.37
N HIS A 635 -19.58 20.09 13.17
CA HIS A 635 -19.86 21.20 12.25
C HIS A 635 -20.84 20.86 11.12
N ASN A 636 -21.27 19.59 11.01
CA ASN A 636 -22.04 19.07 9.88
C ASN A 636 -21.36 19.33 8.52
N VAL A 637 -20.06 19.10 8.46
CA VAL A 637 -19.26 19.31 7.23
C VAL A 637 -18.98 17.99 6.51
N SER A 638 -18.74 18.06 5.20
CA SER A 638 -18.47 16.89 4.37
C SER A 638 -17.01 16.84 3.95
N ILE A 639 -16.34 15.72 4.23
CA ILE A 639 -14.94 15.44 3.80
C ILE A 639 -14.95 14.13 2.99
N PRO A 640 -15.05 14.19 1.65
CA PRO A 640 -15.12 12.99 0.80
C PRO A 640 -13.95 12.02 0.98
N GLN A 641 -12.73 12.54 1.15
CA GLN A 641 -11.52 11.75 1.32
C GLN A 641 -11.55 10.91 2.60
N LEU A 642 -12.18 11.44 3.66
CA LEU A 642 -12.39 10.70 4.92
C LEU A 642 -13.39 9.54 4.73
N GLU A 643 -14.44 9.72 3.91
CA GLU A 643 -15.34 8.61 3.54
C GLU A 643 -14.60 7.53 2.76
N MET A 644 -13.73 7.90 1.80
CA MET A 644 -12.93 6.93 1.05
C MET A 644 -12.00 6.13 1.97
N TRP A 645 -11.40 6.80 2.96
CA TRP A 645 -10.57 6.16 3.96
C TRP A 645 -11.39 5.13 4.77
N TYR A 646 -12.51 5.55 5.36
CA TYR A 646 -13.38 4.64 6.13
C TYR A 646 -13.92 3.50 5.27
N ARG A 647 -14.33 3.76 4.02
CA ARG A 647 -14.80 2.72 3.11
C ARG A 647 -13.76 1.63 2.87
N THR A 648 -12.48 1.99 2.88
CA THR A 648 -11.36 1.08 2.64
C THR A 648 -10.99 0.31 3.91
N TYR A 649 -10.85 1.00 5.04
CA TYR A 649 -10.26 0.42 6.25
C TYR A 649 -11.29 0.06 7.35
N ASN A 650 -12.47 0.70 7.39
CA ASN A 650 -13.50 0.43 8.40
C ASN A 650 -14.93 0.83 7.95
N ASN A 651 -15.41 0.16 6.89
CA ASN A 651 -16.72 0.43 6.26
C ASN A 651 -17.91 0.15 7.21
N GLY A 652 -17.71 -0.78 8.13
CA GLY A 652 -18.72 -1.20 9.11
C GLY A 652 -18.95 -0.20 10.24
N SER A 653 -18.08 0.78 10.45
CA SER A 653 -18.14 1.67 11.61
C SER A 653 -19.35 2.63 11.63
N ALA A 654 -19.60 3.21 12.81
CA ALA A 654 -20.55 4.30 12.98
C ALA A 654 -20.00 5.59 12.33
N GLU A 655 -18.69 5.83 12.47
CA GLU A 655 -17.95 6.94 11.91
C GLU A 655 -18.09 7.01 10.39
N HIS A 656 -17.96 5.86 9.70
CA HIS A 656 -18.20 5.80 8.26
C HIS A 656 -19.61 6.29 7.90
N GLN A 657 -20.63 5.87 8.65
CA GLN A 657 -22.01 6.29 8.40
C GLN A 657 -22.24 7.78 8.72
N ILE A 658 -21.56 8.32 9.74
CA ILE A 658 -21.58 9.75 10.04
C ILE A 658 -21.05 10.56 8.86
N VAL A 659 -19.90 10.20 8.31
CA VAL A 659 -19.28 10.91 7.18
C VAL A 659 -20.13 10.77 5.91
N ARG A 660 -20.68 9.57 5.66
CA ARG A 660 -21.64 9.37 4.56
C ARG A 660 -22.89 10.23 4.71
N ALA A 661 -23.41 10.37 5.92
CA ALA A 661 -24.59 11.18 6.18
C ALA A 661 -24.34 12.66 5.85
N THR A 662 -23.20 13.23 6.25
CA THR A 662 -22.90 14.64 5.94
C THR A 662 -22.61 14.87 4.46
N ILE A 663 -22.00 13.91 3.76
CA ILE A 663 -21.83 13.98 2.29
C ILE A 663 -23.18 13.91 1.57
N ALA A 664 -24.09 13.03 2.00
CA ALA A 664 -25.43 12.98 1.42
C ALA A 664 -26.19 14.29 1.67
N GLY A 665 -26.09 14.83 2.89
CA GLY A 665 -26.67 16.13 3.26
C GLY A 665 -26.13 17.29 2.42
N SER A 666 -24.83 17.35 2.17
CA SER A 666 -24.22 18.41 1.34
C SER A 666 -24.61 18.34 -0.13
N LYS A 667 -24.94 17.15 -0.63
CA LYS A 667 -25.51 16.93 -1.98
C LYS A 667 -27.02 17.20 -2.06
N GLY A 668 -27.67 17.53 -0.95
CA GLY A 668 -29.12 17.73 -0.86
C GLY A 668 -29.94 16.44 -0.73
N ASP A 669 -29.29 15.26 -0.66
CA ASP A 669 -29.96 13.97 -0.46
C ASP A 669 -30.22 13.71 1.03
N ARG A 670 -31.14 14.51 1.58
CA ARG A 670 -31.44 14.54 3.02
C ARG A 670 -32.09 13.25 3.54
N ILE A 671 -32.82 12.49 2.71
CA ILE A 671 -33.39 11.21 3.13
C ILE A 671 -32.27 10.20 3.40
N ASN A 672 -31.31 10.07 2.49
CA ASN A 672 -30.19 9.15 2.71
C ASN A 672 -29.27 9.65 3.83
N ALA A 673 -29.09 10.96 4.00
CA ALA A 673 -28.41 11.51 5.17
C ALA A 673 -29.08 11.06 6.48
N GLY A 674 -30.42 11.18 6.57
CA GLY A 674 -31.19 10.73 7.72
C GLY A 674 -31.06 9.23 8.00
N ARG A 675 -31.10 8.39 6.95
CA ARG A 675 -30.90 6.95 7.07
C ARG A 675 -29.51 6.61 7.58
N SER A 676 -28.46 7.21 7.02
CA SER A 676 -27.07 6.99 7.46
C SER A 676 -26.85 7.44 8.90
N PHE A 677 -27.40 8.57 9.36
CA PHE A 677 -27.30 8.96 10.77
C PHE A 677 -28.02 7.97 11.70
N ARG A 678 -29.19 7.48 11.31
CA ARG A 678 -29.90 6.44 12.07
C ARG A 678 -29.07 5.16 12.14
N ASP A 679 -28.53 4.71 11.02
CA ASP A 679 -27.72 3.49 10.95
C ASP A 679 -26.40 3.65 11.73
N ALA A 680 -25.84 4.86 11.81
CA ALA A 680 -24.72 5.18 12.69
C ALA A 680 -25.12 5.05 14.17
N ALA A 681 -26.28 5.57 14.55
CA ALA A 681 -26.76 5.50 15.94
C ALA A 681 -26.98 4.06 16.41
N MET A 682 -27.49 3.19 15.55
CA MET A 682 -27.68 1.77 15.88
C MET A 682 -26.38 1.02 16.15
N LYS A 683 -25.23 1.54 15.69
CA LYS A 683 -23.90 0.94 15.90
C LYS A 683 -23.19 1.44 17.15
N VAL A 684 -23.67 2.51 17.76
CA VAL A 684 -23.17 3.06 19.02
C VAL A 684 -24.26 3.01 20.09
N SER A 685 -25.10 1.96 20.06
CA SER A 685 -26.24 1.81 20.98
C SER A 685 -25.83 1.81 22.45
N ASP A 686 -24.60 1.38 22.73
CA ASP A 686 -24.06 1.27 24.08
C ASP A 686 -23.64 2.64 24.63
N ASP A 687 -23.35 3.61 23.75
CA ASP A 687 -23.15 5.02 24.09
C ASP A 687 -24.45 5.79 23.84
N PHE A 688 -25.30 5.84 24.86
CA PHE A 688 -26.61 6.48 24.79
C PHE A 688 -26.55 7.94 24.31
N GLU A 689 -25.58 8.72 24.81
CA GLU A 689 -25.49 10.15 24.47
C GLU A 689 -25.16 10.34 22.99
N ARG A 690 -24.21 9.54 22.48
CA ARG A 690 -23.81 9.58 21.07
C ARG A 690 -24.93 9.05 20.17
N ALA A 691 -25.59 7.95 20.55
CA ALA A 691 -26.74 7.42 19.82
C ALA A 691 -27.89 8.44 19.74
N ALA A 692 -28.26 9.07 20.86
CA ALA A 692 -29.31 10.08 20.91
C ALA A 692 -29.00 11.30 20.04
N LEU A 693 -27.75 11.78 20.06
CA LEU A 693 -27.29 12.87 19.19
C LEU A 693 -27.47 12.52 17.70
N LEU A 694 -27.06 11.31 17.30
CA LEU A 694 -27.15 10.84 15.91
C LEU A 694 -28.59 10.63 15.46
N LEU A 695 -29.44 10.04 16.31
CA LEU A 695 -30.86 9.89 16.05
C LEU A 695 -31.56 11.25 15.91
N ARG A 696 -31.18 12.24 16.70
CA ARG A 696 -31.68 13.62 16.56
C ARG A 696 -31.27 14.24 15.23
N LYS A 697 -30.02 14.06 14.79
CA LYS A 697 -29.57 14.49 13.46
C LYS A 697 -30.37 13.79 12.36
N ALA A 698 -30.60 12.48 12.47
CA ALA A 698 -31.44 11.73 11.53
C ALA A 698 -32.85 12.31 11.43
N LEU A 699 -33.48 12.60 12.57
CA LEU A 699 -34.81 13.19 12.65
C LEU A 699 -34.88 14.56 11.97
N ILE A 700 -33.87 15.40 12.19
CA ILE A 700 -33.77 16.72 11.57
C ILE A 700 -33.66 16.60 10.05
N GLU A 701 -32.83 15.69 9.54
CA GLU A 701 -32.69 15.46 8.09
C GLU A 701 -33.99 14.95 7.46
N PHE A 702 -34.68 13.98 8.09
CA PHE A 702 -35.97 13.51 7.60
C PHE A 702 -37.02 14.62 7.57
N ALA A 703 -37.08 15.47 8.61
CA ALA A 703 -38.01 16.59 8.66
C ALA A 703 -37.73 17.63 7.56
N HIS A 704 -36.46 17.92 7.29
CA HIS A 704 -36.06 18.83 6.24
C HIS A 704 -36.28 18.28 4.82
N ALA A 705 -36.31 16.95 4.67
CA ALA A 705 -36.54 16.27 3.40
C ALA A 705 -38.03 16.03 3.07
N GLY A 706 -38.92 16.25 4.04
CA GLY A 706 -40.32 15.85 3.93
C GLY A 706 -40.57 14.35 4.13
N GLY A 707 -39.60 13.61 4.69
CA GLY A 707 -39.72 12.21 5.08
C GLY A 707 -40.53 12.03 6.37
N TRP A 708 -41.78 12.49 6.38
CA TRP A 708 -42.61 12.56 7.60
C TRP A 708 -42.87 11.18 8.21
N LYS A 709 -43.05 10.16 7.37
CA LYS A 709 -43.31 8.78 7.81
C LYS A 709 -42.09 8.22 8.54
N GLU A 710 -40.90 8.38 7.95
CA GLU A 710 -39.64 7.98 8.56
C GLU A 710 -39.38 8.72 9.87
N ALA A 711 -39.61 10.03 9.91
CA ALA A 711 -39.47 10.84 11.11
C ALA A 711 -40.41 10.39 12.25
N VAL A 712 -41.70 10.16 11.94
CA VAL A 712 -42.69 9.69 12.93
C VAL A 712 -42.38 8.26 13.39
N ASN A 713 -41.97 7.37 12.48
CA ASN A 713 -41.55 6.01 12.85
C ASN A 713 -40.32 6.03 13.78
N LEU A 714 -39.35 6.92 13.52
CA LEU A 714 -38.17 7.05 14.35
C LEU A 714 -38.53 7.47 15.78
N ILE A 715 -39.42 8.45 15.94
CA ILE A 715 -39.93 8.89 17.25
C ILE A 715 -40.67 7.75 17.97
N ASN A 716 -41.56 7.04 17.26
CA ASN A 716 -42.37 5.99 17.87
C ASN A 716 -41.55 4.77 18.31
N ASN A 717 -40.48 4.43 17.58
CA ASN A 717 -39.62 3.29 17.89
C ASN A 717 -38.57 3.58 18.95
N HIS A 718 -38.26 4.86 19.19
CA HIS A 718 -37.27 5.31 20.16
C HIS A 718 -37.93 6.30 21.14
N PRO A 719 -38.63 5.82 22.18
CA PRO A 719 -39.33 6.68 23.15
C PRO A 719 -38.39 7.71 23.80
N GLU A 720 -37.11 7.39 23.98
CA GLU A 720 -36.06 8.33 24.41
C GLU A 720 -35.94 9.58 23.51
N LEU A 721 -36.13 9.46 22.19
CA LEU A 721 -36.14 10.60 21.27
C LEU A 721 -37.37 11.46 21.45
N THR A 722 -38.51 10.84 21.79
CA THR A 722 -39.78 11.53 21.98
C THR A 722 -39.64 12.58 23.08
N ALA A 723 -38.99 12.24 24.19
CA ALA A 723 -38.73 13.20 25.26
C ALA A 723 -37.70 14.29 24.86
N SER A 724 -36.79 14.02 23.92
CA SER A 724 -35.72 14.97 23.53
C SER A 724 -36.19 16.03 22.52
N VAL A 725 -37.38 15.81 21.96
CA VAL A 725 -37.96 16.56 20.86
C VAL A 725 -39.19 17.30 21.33
N THR A 726 -39.33 18.56 20.94
CA THR A 726 -40.41 19.39 21.48
C THR A 726 -41.78 18.92 20.99
N SER A 727 -42.77 19.04 21.85
CA SER A 727 -44.16 18.69 21.54
C SER A 727 -44.71 19.48 20.33
N ARG A 728 -44.21 20.70 20.07
CA ARG A 728 -44.51 21.46 18.85
C ARG A 728 -43.92 20.81 17.60
N PHE A 729 -42.67 20.34 17.67
CA PHE A 729 -42.04 19.64 16.55
C PHE A 729 -42.72 18.29 16.29
N GLN A 730 -43.10 17.57 17.34
CA GLN A 730 -43.88 16.34 17.21
C GLN A 730 -45.24 16.61 16.56
N LEU A 731 -45.95 17.67 16.97
CA LEU A 731 -47.18 18.11 16.33
C LEU A 731 -46.93 18.41 14.84
N TYR A 732 -45.88 19.15 14.52
CA TYR A 732 -45.49 19.46 13.14
C TYR A 732 -45.32 18.19 12.30
N LEU A 733 -44.46 17.26 12.73
CA LEU A 733 -44.19 16.02 12.02
C LEU A 733 -45.44 15.16 11.84
N ARG A 734 -46.20 14.98 12.92
CA ARG A 734 -47.40 14.13 12.94
C ARG A 734 -48.53 14.72 12.08
N THR A 735 -48.69 16.05 12.08
CA THR A 735 -49.65 16.75 11.21
C THR A 735 -49.27 16.60 9.74
N CYS A 736 -47.97 16.77 9.43
CA CYS A 736 -47.47 16.58 8.06
C CYS A 736 -47.65 15.14 7.58
N ALA A 737 -47.31 14.16 8.42
CA ALA A 737 -47.50 12.74 8.11
C ALA A 737 -48.96 12.39 7.83
N ASP A 738 -49.90 12.87 8.67
CA ASP A 738 -51.33 12.63 8.47
C ASP A 738 -51.85 13.30 7.20
N THR A 739 -51.41 14.53 6.92
CA THR A 739 -51.82 15.26 5.71
C THR A 739 -51.34 14.55 4.45
N VAL A 740 -50.07 14.13 4.41
CA VAL A 740 -49.53 13.36 3.27
C VAL A 740 -50.19 11.99 3.13
N ALA A 741 -50.66 11.39 4.23
CA ALA A 741 -51.48 10.19 4.21
C ALA A 741 -52.95 10.44 3.81
N GLY A 742 -53.33 11.67 3.42
CA GLY A 742 -54.68 12.04 3.00
C GLY A 742 -55.66 12.33 4.16
N LYS A 743 -55.20 12.29 5.41
CA LYS A 743 -56.03 12.47 6.62
C LYS A 743 -56.08 13.94 7.06
N ASN A 744 -56.54 14.82 6.16
CA ASN A 744 -56.56 16.27 6.36
C ASN A 744 -57.35 16.72 7.59
N ASP A 745 -58.51 16.12 7.83
CA ASP A 745 -59.38 16.48 8.95
C ASP A 745 -58.76 16.07 10.29
N VAL A 746 -58.14 14.90 10.36
CA VAL A 746 -57.39 14.43 11.54
C VAL A 746 -56.21 15.35 11.85
N ALA A 747 -55.48 15.76 10.81
CA ALA A 747 -54.35 16.68 10.95
C ALA A 747 -54.80 18.05 11.50
N THR A 748 -55.88 18.61 10.97
CA THR A 748 -56.44 19.90 11.45
C THR A 748 -57.00 19.77 12.87
N GLN A 749 -57.72 18.70 13.16
CA GLN A 749 -58.28 18.42 14.49
C GLN A 749 -57.18 18.27 15.55
N ARG A 750 -56.08 17.58 15.22
CA ARG A 750 -54.93 17.42 16.13
C ARG A 750 -54.30 18.76 16.52
N ILE A 751 -54.21 19.72 15.59
CA ILE A 751 -53.73 21.07 15.91
C ILE A 751 -54.69 21.75 16.89
N ILE A 752 -56.00 21.63 16.67
CA ILE A 752 -57.02 22.24 17.53
C ILE A 752 -56.97 21.64 18.94
N GLU A 753 -56.88 20.31 19.05
CA GLU A 753 -56.76 19.58 20.33
C GLU A 753 -55.51 20.01 21.10
N TYR A 754 -54.34 19.94 20.45
CA TYR A 754 -53.07 20.34 21.03
C TYR A 754 -53.08 21.76 21.60
N ILE A 755 -53.76 22.69 20.92
CA ILE A 755 -53.85 24.09 21.34
C ILE A 755 -54.92 24.27 22.42
N SER A 756 -56.01 23.51 22.35
CA SER A 756 -57.09 23.55 23.36
C SER A 756 -56.65 22.99 24.70
N GLU A 757 -55.77 21.99 24.72
CA GLU A 757 -55.14 21.46 25.94
C GLU A 757 -54.26 22.51 26.64
N ARG A 758 -53.59 23.36 25.88
CA ARG A 758 -52.69 24.41 26.42
C ARG A 758 -53.42 25.68 26.82
N GLU A 759 -54.51 25.99 26.15
CA GLU A 759 -55.39 27.12 26.43
C GLU A 759 -56.79 26.58 26.72
N PRO A 760 -57.02 25.97 27.89
CA PRO A 760 -58.31 25.41 28.24
C PRO A 760 -59.38 26.51 28.35
N ASN A 761 -60.64 26.09 28.19
CA ASN A 761 -61.76 26.98 28.51
C ASN A 761 -61.80 27.18 30.03
N ASP A 762 -62.25 28.35 30.46
CA ASP A 762 -62.58 28.56 31.86
C ASP A 762 -63.81 27.68 32.23
N PRO A 763 -63.68 26.76 33.20
CA PRO A 763 -64.76 25.86 33.59
C PRO A 763 -65.97 26.60 34.20
N SER A 764 -65.83 27.87 34.57
CA SER A 764 -66.91 28.72 35.09
C SER A 764 -67.80 29.34 34.00
N ILE A 765 -67.38 29.32 32.73
CA ILE A 765 -68.11 29.94 31.62
C ILE A 765 -69.04 28.91 30.95
N GLN A 766 -70.36 29.09 31.05
CA GLN A 766 -71.33 28.33 30.26
C GLN A 766 -71.44 28.91 28.84
N GLY A 767 -70.92 28.20 27.83
CA GLY A 767 -70.99 28.60 26.42
C GLY A 767 -69.63 28.59 25.73
N THR A 768 -69.47 29.40 24.67
CA THR A 768 -68.15 29.57 24.02
C THR A 768 -67.34 30.57 24.84
N ASP A 769 -66.21 30.12 25.41
CA ASP A 769 -65.25 31.00 26.05
C ASP A 769 -64.50 31.81 24.97
N HIS A 770 -65.00 33.02 24.72
CA HIS A 770 -64.45 33.92 23.69
C HIS A 770 -63.00 34.34 24.00
N ASP A 771 -62.64 34.47 25.27
CA ASP A 771 -61.27 34.79 25.68
C ASP A 771 -60.33 33.61 25.46
N ALA A 772 -60.75 32.38 25.74
CA ALA A 772 -59.99 31.18 25.36
C ALA A 772 -59.83 31.05 23.85
N VAL A 773 -60.89 31.31 23.06
CA VAL A 773 -60.78 31.29 21.59
C VAL A 773 -59.77 32.33 21.10
N LYS A 774 -59.77 33.53 21.68
CA LYS A 774 -58.80 34.58 21.37
C LYS A 774 -57.36 34.16 21.72
N ARG A 775 -57.13 33.58 22.91
CA ARG A 775 -55.82 33.03 23.31
C ARG A 775 -55.36 31.91 22.37
N ARG A 776 -56.26 30.99 21.99
CA ARG A 776 -55.96 29.91 21.02
C ARG A 776 -55.60 30.43 19.64
N LEU A 777 -56.28 31.46 19.15
CA LEU A 777 -55.93 32.12 17.88
C LEU A 777 -54.54 32.77 17.95
N GLU A 778 -54.18 33.37 19.08
CA GLU A 778 -52.83 33.91 19.29
C GLU A 778 -51.75 32.81 19.31
N VAL A 779 -52.05 31.63 19.87
CA VAL A 779 -51.15 30.45 19.81
C VAL A 779 -51.03 29.90 18.39
N LEU A 780 -52.13 29.83 17.63
CA LEU A 780 -52.14 29.42 16.22
C LEU A 780 -51.34 30.39 15.34
N ASP A 781 -51.46 31.70 15.58
CA ASP A 781 -50.68 32.72 14.87
C ASP A 781 -49.17 32.48 15.08
N ARG A 782 -48.75 32.10 16.30
CA ARG A 782 -47.34 31.70 16.56
C ARG A 782 -46.99 30.40 15.84
N ALA A 783 -47.89 29.43 15.80
CA ALA A 783 -47.66 28.14 15.12
C ALA A 783 -47.50 28.30 13.59
N LEU A 784 -48.15 29.26 12.96
CA LEU A 784 -47.98 29.53 11.51
C LEU A 784 -46.53 29.83 11.13
N GLY A 785 -45.82 30.56 11.99
CA GLY A 785 -44.42 30.93 11.78
C GLY A 785 -43.43 29.80 12.06
N TYR A 786 -43.87 28.71 12.71
CA TYR A 786 -42.97 27.68 13.23
C TYR A 786 -42.08 27.05 12.16
N ALA A 787 -42.65 26.60 11.04
CA ALA A 787 -41.88 25.97 9.98
C ALA A 787 -40.85 26.94 9.37
N ALA A 788 -41.23 28.20 9.16
CA ALA A 788 -40.34 29.23 8.63
C ALA A 788 -39.20 29.58 9.62
N GLU A 789 -39.53 29.76 10.91
CA GLU A 789 -38.55 30.03 11.98
C GLU A 789 -37.47 28.92 12.04
N HIS A 790 -37.82 27.69 11.70
CA HIS A 790 -36.93 26.53 11.72
C HIS A 790 -36.40 26.09 10.34
N ARG A 791 -36.68 26.84 9.25
CA ARG A 791 -36.30 26.49 7.87
C ARG A 791 -36.79 25.10 7.44
N LEU A 792 -37.93 24.68 7.96
CA LEU A 792 -38.63 23.45 7.62
C LEU A 792 -39.61 23.70 6.45
N PRO A 793 -40.01 22.66 5.70
CA PRO A 793 -41.09 22.77 4.72
C PRO A 793 -42.36 23.38 5.34
N GLN A 794 -42.85 24.48 4.77
CA GLN A 794 -44.03 25.17 5.31
C GLN A 794 -45.31 24.35 5.12
N ASP A 795 -45.51 23.82 3.91
CA ASP A 795 -46.63 22.94 3.62
C ASP A 795 -46.25 21.46 3.79
N PRO A 796 -47.18 20.64 4.29
CA PRO A 796 -48.60 20.95 4.50
C PRO A 796 -48.96 21.63 5.84
N PHE A 797 -48.01 21.80 6.77
CA PHE A 797 -48.30 22.26 8.13
C PHE A 797 -48.98 23.62 8.20
N SER A 798 -48.41 24.65 7.58
CA SER A 798 -48.96 26.02 7.58
C SER A 798 -50.37 26.05 6.98
N GLY A 799 -50.62 25.28 5.91
CA GLY A 799 -51.97 25.10 5.37
C GLY A 799 -52.97 24.50 6.37
N ARG A 800 -52.55 23.50 7.17
CA ARG A 800 -53.40 22.90 8.21
C ARG A 800 -53.63 23.85 9.40
N VAL A 801 -52.64 24.65 9.78
CA VAL A 801 -52.77 25.69 10.82
C VAL A 801 -53.77 26.76 10.37
N ARG A 802 -53.71 27.22 9.10
CA ARG A 802 -54.72 28.14 8.55
C ARG A 802 -56.12 27.54 8.55
N ALA A 803 -56.25 26.25 8.25
CA ALA A 803 -57.54 25.56 8.34
C ALA A 803 -58.07 25.54 9.79
N ALA A 804 -57.22 25.26 10.78
CA ALA A 804 -57.59 25.32 12.19
C ALA A 804 -58.01 26.75 12.63
N GLN A 805 -57.29 27.78 12.18
CA GLN A 805 -57.67 29.17 12.39
C GLN A 805 -59.03 29.50 11.77
N MET A 806 -59.29 29.06 10.53
CA MET A 806 -60.59 29.28 9.88
C MET A 806 -61.73 28.59 10.63
N MET A 807 -61.51 27.38 11.16
CA MET A 807 -62.50 26.67 11.97
C MET A 807 -62.83 27.41 13.28
N LEU A 808 -61.84 28.02 13.93
CA LEU A 808 -62.03 28.82 15.15
C LEU A 808 -62.59 30.24 14.87
N ARG A 809 -62.14 30.90 13.79
CA ARG A 809 -62.55 32.25 13.36
C ARG A 809 -63.95 32.32 12.76
N ARG A 810 -64.55 31.20 12.33
CA ARG A 810 -65.97 31.13 11.90
C ARG A 810 -66.97 31.61 12.98
N LYS A 811 -66.50 31.98 14.18
CA LYS A 811 -67.29 32.56 15.27
C LYS A 811 -67.05 34.06 15.56
N GLU A 812 -66.10 34.77 14.91
CA GLU A 812 -65.88 36.22 15.16
C GLU A 812 -65.01 36.92 14.08
N THR A 813 -65.40 38.14 13.66
CA THR A 813 -64.59 39.05 12.82
C THR A 813 -64.03 40.21 13.65
N SER A 814 -62.70 40.36 13.74
CA SER A 814 -62.04 41.42 14.53
C SER A 814 -61.22 42.40 13.66
N ARG A 815 -61.03 43.63 14.15
CA ARG A 815 -60.13 44.67 13.58
C ARG A 815 -58.71 44.16 13.29
N ARG A 816 -58.24 43.16 14.05
CA ARG A 816 -56.93 42.51 13.86
C ARG A 816 -56.85 41.73 12.53
N SER A 817 -57.95 41.08 12.12
CA SER A 817 -58.00 40.32 10.86
C SER A 817 -58.00 41.22 9.62
N GLU A 818 -58.47 42.46 9.76
CA GLU A 818 -58.48 43.46 8.70
C GLU A 818 -57.07 44.01 8.45
N LEU A 819 -56.33 44.36 9.51
CA LEU A 819 -54.95 44.84 9.41
C LEU A 819 -54.01 43.79 8.81
N GLU A 820 -54.18 42.52 9.16
CA GLU A 820 -53.40 41.41 8.59
C GLU A 820 -53.71 41.20 7.10
N ARG A 821 -54.98 41.33 6.70
CA ARG A 821 -55.38 41.28 5.28
C ARG A 821 -54.80 42.46 4.49
N ARG A 822 -54.87 43.67 5.05
CA ARG A 822 -54.24 44.87 4.47
C ARG A 822 -52.74 44.68 4.32
N PHE A 823 -52.05 44.20 5.35
CA PHE A 823 -50.62 43.92 5.31
C PHE A 823 -50.26 42.94 4.17
N LEU A 824 -50.98 41.83 4.02
CA LEU A 824 -50.70 40.84 2.97
C LEU A 824 -50.99 41.38 1.55
N LEU A 825 -52.01 42.21 1.39
CA LEU A 825 -52.29 42.90 0.11
C LEU A 825 -51.18 43.89 -0.24
N GLU A 826 -50.77 44.72 0.73
CA GLU A 826 -49.68 45.67 0.53
C GLU A 826 -48.34 44.97 0.30
N LEU A 827 -48.06 43.88 1.00
CA LEU A 827 -46.82 43.12 0.85
C LEU A 827 -46.67 42.46 -0.52
N ASN A 828 -47.75 41.90 -1.07
CA ASN A 828 -47.69 41.05 -2.27
C ASN A 828 -48.13 41.77 -3.55
N GLU A 829 -49.10 42.67 -3.48
CA GLU A 829 -49.71 43.29 -4.68
C GLU A 829 -49.18 44.71 -4.93
N LYS A 830 -49.27 45.59 -3.93
CA LYS A 830 -48.99 47.03 -4.10
C LYS A 830 -47.56 47.44 -3.79
N LYS A 831 -46.91 46.74 -2.86
CA LYS A 831 -45.51 46.92 -2.44
C LYS A 831 -45.17 48.34 -1.94
N ASP A 832 -46.10 49.00 -1.26
CA ASP A 832 -45.87 50.33 -0.66
C ASP A 832 -45.19 50.22 0.71
N VAL A 833 -43.99 50.81 0.81
CA VAL A 833 -43.18 50.83 2.05
C VAL A 833 -43.82 51.69 3.14
N LEU A 834 -44.43 52.83 2.80
CA LEU A 834 -45.02 53.74 3.77
C LEU A 834 -46.24 53.10 4.44
N GLU A 835 -47.10 52.47 3.64
CA GLU A 835 -48.29 51.78 4.12
C GLU A 835 -47.91 50.57 4.99
N ILE A 836 -46.85 49.83 4.64
CA ILE A 836 -46.32 48.75 5.50
C ILE A 836 -45.84 49.28 6.86
N VAL A 837 -45.14 50.43 6.87
CA VAL A 837 -44.71 51.07 8.13
C VAL A 837 -45.94 51.47 8.96
N MET A 838 -46.94 52.11 8.36
CA MET A 838 -48.16 52.53 9.05
C MET A 838 -48.93 51.34 9.63
N ILE A 839 -49.14 50.28 8.84
CA ILE A 839 -49.83 49.07 9.32
C ILE A 839 -49.04 48.43 10.46
N ALA A 840 -47.72 48.32 10.34
CA ALA A 840 -46.88 47.77 11.40
C ALA A 840 -46.93 48.62 12.68
N GLU A 841 -46.97 49.95 12.56
CA GLU A 841 -47.14 50.88 13.69
C GLU A 841 -48.51 50.75 14.36
N GLU A 842 -49.59 50.72 13.58
CA GLU A 842 -50.94 50.47 14.11
C GLU A 842 -51.04 49.12 14.83
N VAL A 843 -50.40 48.09 14.29
CA VAL A 843 -50.34 46.76 14.91
C VAL A 843 -49.46 46.78 16.16
N ALA A 844 -48.38 47.55 16.18
CA ALA A 844 -47.48 47.65 17.33
C ALA A 844 -48.13 48.30 18.55
N GLU A 845 -49.07 49.23 18.38
CA GLU A 845 -49.88 49.78 19.48
C GLU A 845 -50.76 48.71 20.16
N ILE A 846 -51.10 47.62 19.45
CA ILE A 846 -51.86 46.48 19.99
C ILE A 846 -50.89 45.38 20.49
N SER A 847 -49.83 45.11 19.75
CA SER A 847 -48.83 44.08 20.03
C SER A 847 -47.48 44.49 19.41
N PRO A 848 -46.56 45.06 20.22
CA PRO A 848 -45.29 45.58 19.72
C PRO A 848 -44.45 44.55 18.95
N VAL A 849 -44.40 43.31 19.44
CA VAL A 849 -43.66 42.22 18.79
C VAL A 849 -44.26 41.83 17.44
N ARG A 850 -45.60 41.90 17.29
CA ARG A 850 -46.25 41.56 16.01
C ARG A 850 -45.94 42.62 14.95
N GLY A 851 -45.97 43.89 15.30
CA GLY A 851 -45.54 44.97 14.40
C GLY A 851 -44.08 44.81 13.97
N LEU A 852 -43.19 44.48 14.91
CA LEU A 852 -41.77 44.21 14.60
C LEU A 852 -41.56 42.98 13.70
N ARG A 853 -42.38 41.93 13.85
CA ARG A 853 -42.37 40.75 12.96
C ARG A 853 -42.92 41.05 11.57
N MET A 854 -43.84 42.01 11.43
CA MET A 854 -44.29 42.47 10.11
C MET A 854 -43.15 43.12 9.34
N PHE A 855 -42.29 43.89 10.01
CA PHE A 855 -41.05 44.38 9.39
C PHE A 855 -40.11 43.25 8.97
N GLU A 856 -39.86 42.26 9.84
CA GLU A 856 -39.05 41.08 9.47
C GLU A 856 -39.61 40.38 8.22
N THR A 857 -40.93 40.19 8.18
CA THR A 857 -41.61 39.53 7.06
C THR A 857 -41.46 40.37 5.78
N ALA A 858 -41.63 41.69 5.87
CA ALA A 858 -41.47 42.59 4.74
C ALA A 858 -40.02 42.61 4.22
N ILE A 859 -39.03 42.75 5.11
CA ILE A 859 -37.60 42.77 4.76
C ILE A 859 -37.19 41.44 4.09
N ASN A 860 -37.65 40.31 4.63
CA ASN A 860 -37.27 38.99 4.13
C ASN A 860 -38.12 38.51 2.93
N SER A 861 -39.13 39.28 2.50
CA SER A 861 -40.03 38.90 1.40
C SER A 861 -39.37 38.88 0.03
N GLY A 862 -38.25 39.58 -0.15
CA GLY A 862 -37.61 39.79 -1.45
C GLY A 862 -38.40 40.73 -2.38
N ASN A 863 -39.48 41.35 -1.90
CA ASN A 863 -40.35 42.21 -2.71
C ASN A 863 -39.86 43.67 -2.82
N PHE A 864 -38.85 44.07 -2.05
CA PHE A 864 -38.36 45.45 -1.93
C PHE A 864 -36.90 45.58 -2.38
N ASP A 865 -36.54 46.76 -2.91
CA ASP A 865 -35.15 47.06 -3.26
C ASP A 865 -34.27 47.35 -2.02
N VAL A 866 -32.95 47.47 -2.23
CA VAL A 866 -31.97 47.68 -1.14
C VAL A 866 -32.25 48.95 -0.33
N ARG A 867 -32.69 50.06 -0.97
CA ARG A 867 -32.97 51.32 -0.27
C ARG A 867 -34.25 51.22 0.55
N GLN A 868 -35.28 50.60 -0.01
CA GLN A 868 -36.54 50.32 0.66
C GLN A 868 -36.35 49.38 1.86
N MET A 869 -35.55 48.32 1.71
CA MET A 869 -35.16 47.44 2.81
C MET A 869 -34.43 48.20 3.92
N GLN A 870 -33.49 49.08 3.59
CA GLN A 870 -32.81 49.92 4.58
C GLN A 870 -33.80 50.83 5.34
N THR A 871 -34.81 51.38 4.66
CA THR A 871 -35.87 52.18 5.29
C THR A 871 -36.68 51.31 6.25
N LEU A 872 -37.12 50.12 5.83
CA LEU A 872 -37.85 49.19 6.70
C LEU A 872 -37.01 48.79 7.93
N VAL A 873 -35.72 48.49 7.77
CA VAL A 873 -34.81 48.17 8.88
C VAL A 873 -34.65 49.37 9.83
N ARG A 874 -34.56 50.59 9.31
CA ARG A 874 -34.49 51.80 10.15
C ARG A 874 -35.78 52.01 10.95
N SER A 875 -36.94 51.87 10.32
CA SER A 875 -38.25 51.97 10.98
C SER A 875 -38.42 50.87 12.03
N GLN A 876 -38.02 49.64 11.73
CA GLN A 876 -38.02 48.54 12.69
C GLN A 876 -37.13 48.83 13.90
N LYS A 877 -35.90 49.35 13.69
CA LYS A 877 -35.00 49.73 14.78
C LYS A 877 -35.58 50.86 15.64
N ALA A 878 -36.22 51.85 15.02
CA ALA A 878 -36.89 52.94 15.74
C ALA A 878 -38.05 52.42 16.60
N MET A 879 -38.88 51.55 16.05
CA MET A 879 -39.98 50.91 16.77
C MET A 879 -39.47 50.05 17.92
N PHE A 880 -38.43 49.25 17.71
CA PHE A 880 -37.86 48.42 18.78
C PHE A 880 -37.32 49.26 19.92
N ARG A 881 -36.63 50.38 19.62
CA ARG A 881 -36.17 51.31 20.67
C ARG A 881 -37.32 51.85 21.51
N ARG A 882 -38.48 52.16 20.90
CA ARG A 882 -39.69 52.64 21.60
C ARG A 882 -40.28 51.59 22.54
N PHE A 883 -40.30 50.31 22.15
CA PHE A 883 -40.94 49.23 22.89
C PHE A 883 -39.98 48.27 23.62
N SER A 884 -38.67 48.50 23.57
CA SER A 884 -37.65 47.57 24.09
C SER A 884 -37.87 47.17 25.55
N ARG A 885 -38.31 48.12 26.39
CA ARG A 885 -38.62 47.91 27.82
C ARG A 885 -39.91 47.14 28.09
N THR A 886 -40.70 46.86 27.06
CA THR A 886 -41.97 46.11 27.16
C THR A 886 -41.89 44.71 26.54
N ILE A 887 -40.83 44.44 25.77
CA ILE A 887 -40.66 43.19 25.04
C ILE A 887 -39.66 42.30 25.79
N PRO A 888 -40.09 41.15 26.35
CA PRO A 888 -39.20 40.16 26.97
C PRO A 888 -38.14 39.64 26.00
N VAL A 889 -36.95 39.30 26.50
CA VAL A 889 -35.84 38.77 25.69
C VAL A 889 -36.26 37.55 24.87
N ARG A 890 -37.03 36.62 25.43
CA ARG A 890 -37.53 35.41 24.74
C ARG A 890 -38.30 35.71 23.45
N GLN A 891 -38.90 36.90 23.33
CA GLN A 891 -39.67 37.31 22.15
C GLN A 891 -38.83 38.03 21.09
N ARG A 892 -37.59 38.43 21.42
CA ARG A 892 -36.71 39.22 20.54
C ARG A 892 -35.91 38.37 19.56
N ARG A 893 -35.81 37.06 19.77
CA ARG A 893 -35.06 36.11 18.92
C ARG A 893 -35.44 36.19 17.44
N ALA A 894 -36.72 36.44 17.14
CA ALA A 894 -37.21 36.53 15.77
C ALA A 894 -36.81 37.83 15.05
N LEU A 895 -36.16 38.77 15.73
CA LEU A 895 -35.83 40.10 15.23
C LEU A 895 -34.38 40.17 14.71
N HIS A 896 -34.11 39.45 13.62
CA HIS A 896 -32.76 39.27 13.07
C HIS A 896 -32.13 40.58 12.57
N ASN A 897 -32.92 41.53 12.08
CA ASN A 897 -32.42 42.75 11.44
C ASN A 897 -31.99 43.87 12.43
N ILE A 898 -32.21 43.66 13.73
CA ILE A 898 -31.93 44.64 14.79
C ILE A 898 -30.49 44.53 15.33
N ALA A 899 -29.78 43.43 15.04
CA ALA A 899 -28.41 43.14 15.50
C ALA A 899 -28.25 43.18 17.04
N LEU A 900 -29.16 42.52 17.75
CA LEU A 900 -29.12 42.38 19.21
C LEU A 900 -28.08 41.34 19.62
N LYS A 901 -27.46 41.53 20.79
CA LYS A 901 -26.39 40.65 21.29
C LYS A 901 -26.97 39.45 22.05
N PRO A 902 -26.37 38.25 21.98
CA PRO A 902 -26.70 37.16 22.88
C PRO A 902 -26.09 37.40 24.27
N LEU A 903 -26.88 37.14 25.31
CA LEU A 903 -26.41 36.94 26.68
C LEU A 903 -26.09 35.45 26.86
N VAL A 904 -24.83 35.14 27.15
CA VAL A 904 -24.35 33.78 27.36
C VAL A 904 -24.11 33.57 28.86
N VAL A 905 -24.92 32.72 29.47
CA VAL A 905 -24.77 32.22 30.83
C VAL A 905 -23.78 31.06 30.79
N VAL A 906 -22.68 31.17 31.54
CA VAL A 906 -21.53 30.26 31.45
C VAL A 906 -21.59 29.22 32.57
N ASP A 907 -21.54 27.95 32.20
CA ASP A 907 -21.54 26.82 33.12
C ASP A 907 -20.13 26.53 33.71
N THR A 908 -20.06 25.76 34.80
CA THR A 908 -18.82 25.44 35.52
C THR A 908 -17.80 24.73 34.63
N ASN A 909 -18.24 23.82 33.74
CA ASN A 909 -17.36 23.08 32.83
C ASN A 909 -16.56 24.01 31.90
N ILE A 910 -17.18 25.05 31.34
CA ILE A 910 -16.53 26.05 30.47
C ILE A 910 -15.48 26.84 31.26
N LEU A 911 -15.78 27.22 32.51
CA LEU A 911 -14.84 27.95 33.38
C LEU A 911 -13.63 27.08 33.73
N ILE A 912 -13.86 25.80 34.02
CA ILE A 912 -12.79 24.83 34.29
C ILE A 912 -11.87 24.68 33.08
N ASP A 913 -12.43 24.51 31.87
CA ASP A 913 -11.62 24.39 30.66
C ASP A 913 -10.78 25.64 30.42
N ALA A 914 -11.36 26.82 30.64
CA ALA A 914 -10.67 28.08 30.48
C ALA A 914 -9.51 28.24 31.50
N LEU A 915 -9.73 27.81 32.76
CA LEU A 915 -8.68 27.79 33.77
C LEU A 915 -7.58 26.77 33.45
N LYS A 916 -7.96 25.59 32.94
CA LYS A 916 -6.99 24.56 32.53
C LYS A 916 -6.01 25.09 31.51
N ASP A 917 -6.54 25.75 30.49
CA ASP A 917 -5.77 26.41 29.45
C ASP A 917 -4.82 27.47 30.03
N ASP A 918 -5.33 28.36 30.87
CA ASP A 918 -4.55 29.42 31.51
C ASP A 918 -3.40 28.83 32.35
N LEU A 919 -3.65 27.79 33.13
CA LEU A 919 -2.63 27.13 33.97
C LEU A 919 -1.61 26.32 33.16
N LEU A 920 -2.03 25.65 32.08
CA LEU A 920 -1.09 24.94 31.19
C LEU A 920 -0.12 25.91 30.52
N SER A 921 -0.58 27.13 30.19
CA SER A 921 0.30 28.17 29.67
C SER A 921 1.37 28.56 30.71
N GLU A 922 1.02 28.70 31.99
CA GLU A 922 1.99 29.07 33.04
C GLU A 922 3.04 27.98 33.31
N ILE A 923 2.65 26.71 33.21
CA ILE A 923 3.56 25.57 33.42
C ILE A 923 4.54 25.44 32.25
N SER A 924 4.17 25.94 31.07
CA SER A 924 5.06 25.94 29.91
C SER A 924 6.17 26.98 30.00
N GLN A 925 7.41 26.55 29.69
CA GLN A 925 8.61 27.40 29.82
C GLN A 925 8.52 28.68 28.97
N ASP A 926 7.84 28.62 27.82
CA ASP A 926 7.64 29.72 26.88
C ASP A 926 6.29 30.42 26.99
N ARG A 927 5.39 29.96 27.88
CA ARG A 927 4.01 30.46 28.06
C ARG A 927 3.10 30.29 26.85
N ILE A 928 3.47 29.45 25.89
CA ILE A 928 2.70 29.31 24.65
C ILE A 928 1.67 28.16 24.76
N GLY A 929 1.83 27.25 25.73
CA GLY A 929 0.89 26.14 25.94
C GLY A 929 1.04 24.99 24.94
N SER A 930 0.07 24.06 24.95
CA SER A 930 0.09 22.83 24.15
C SER A 930 -0.55 22.99 22.76
N PHE A 931 -0.15 22.12 21.81
CA PHE A 931 -0.75 22.03 20.48
C PHE A 931 -2.01 21.18 20.40
N ASP A 932 -2.46 20.55 21.49
CA ASP A 932 -3.73 19.82 21.45
C ASP A 932 -4.89 20.83 21.44
N TRP A 933 -5.44 21.09 20.25
CA TRP A 933 -6.52 22.05 20.05
C TRP A 933 -7.83 21.33 19.76
N SER A 934 -8.48 20.85 20.82
CA SER A 934 -9.78 20.18 20.73
C SER A 934 -10.89 21.16 20.30
N VAL A 935 -12.00 20.62 19.79
CA VAL A 935 -13.21 21.40 19.48
C VAL A 935 -13.70 22.18 20.71
N GLU A 936 -13.51 21.63 21.90
CA GLU A 936 -13.95 22.16 23.18
C GLU A 936 -13.13 23.38 23.57
N ARG A 937 -11.80 23.23 23.51
CA ARG A 937 -10.84 24.32 23.73
C ARG A 937 -11.12 25.50 22.80
N ALA A 938 -11.36 25.19 21.53
CA ALA A 938 -11.70 26.17 20.51
C ALA A 938 -13.03 26.91 20.79
N PHE A 939 -14.04 26.23 21.35
CA PHE A 939 -15.30 26.87 21.75
C PHE A 939 -15.12 27.85 22.91
N VAL A 940 -14.39 27.47 23.96
CA VAL A 940 -14.05 28.33 25.11
C VAL A 940 -13.31 29.59 24.64
N TRP A 941 -12.33 29.39 23.76
CA TRP A 941 -11.58 30.48 23.15
C TRP A 941 -12.46 31.42 22.32
N MET A 942 -13.39 30.88 21.52
CA MET A 942 -14.33 31.67 20.74
C MET A 942 -15.27 32.50 21.63
N LEU A 943 -15.74 31.95 22.76
CA LEU A 943 -16.56 32.69 23.72
C LEU A 943 -15.80 33.92 24.25
N ARG A 944 -14.57 33.73 24.74
CA ARG A 944 -13.69 34.83 25.19
C ARG A 944 -13.51 35.88 24.09
N ARG A 945 -13.25 35.44 22.87
CA ARG A 945 -13.04 36.34 21.72
C ARG A 945 -14.28 37.17 21.39
N ARG A 946 -15.45 36.54 21.26
CA ARG A 946 -16.71 37.25 20.93
C ARG A 946 -17.13 38.24 22.01
N ALA A 947 -16.79 37.94 23.27
CA ALA A 947 -16.97 38.87 24.37
C ALA A 947 -16.03 40.08 24.26
N LYS A 948 -14.73 39.86 23.99
CA LYS A 948 -13.74 40.92 23.75
C LYS A 948 -14.09 41.80 22.55
N GLU A 949 -14.64 41.22 21.48
CA GLU A 949 -15.16 41.95 20.30
C GLU A 949 -16.48 42.71 20.59
N GLY A 950 -17.07 42.53 21.78
CA GLY A 950 -18.34 43.14 22.16
C GLY A 950 -19.56 42.57 21.43
N ARG A 951 -19.43 41.39 20.81
CA ARG A 951 -20.47 40.71 20.03
C ARG A 951 -21.32 39.74 20.85
N ALA A 952 -20.83 39.29 22.00
CA ALA A 952 -21.56 38.50 22.97
C ALA A 952 -21.37 39.08 24.39
N LEU A 953 -22.36 38.91 25.26
CA LEU A 953 -22.26 39.28 26.67
C LEU A 953 -22.10 37.99 27.48
N LEU A 954 -21.08 37.89 28.33
CA LEU A 954 -20.86 36.72 29.17
C LEU A 954 -21.23 37.02 30.62
N CYS A 955 -21.97 36.11 31.24
CA CYS A 955 -22.39 36.18 32.63
C CYS A 955 -22.15 34.84 33.31
N ILE A 956 -21.67 34.87 34.55
CA ILE A 956 -21.48 33.67 35.36
C ILE A 956 -22.62 33.63 36.40
N PRO A 957 -23.46 32.58 36.40
CA PRO A 957 -24.51 32.43 37.40
C PRO A 957 -23.88 32.10 38.78
N PRO A 958 -24.51 32.48 39.91
CA PRO A 958 -23.97 32.26 41.24
C PRO A 958 -23.64 30.79 41.55
N ALA A 959 -24.47 29.85 41.07
CA ALA A 959 -24.26 28.41 41.24
C ALA A 959 -22.94 27.95 40.59
N ALA A 960 -22.73 28.29 39.32
CA ALA A 960 -21.50 27.94 38.61
C ALA A 960 -20.26 28.63 39.20
N GLN A 961 -20.40 29.87 39.64
CA GLN A 961 -19.31 30.58 40.32
C GLN A 961 -18.90 29.89 41.63
N ALA A 962 -19.86 29.50 42.46
CA ALA A 962 -19.60 28.83 43.73
C ALA A 962 -18.95 27.45 43.52
N GLU A 963 -19.44 26.68 42.55
CA GLU A 963 -18.87 25.38 42.21
C GLU A 963 -17.44 25.51 41.65
N PHE A 964 -17.22 26.44 40.73
CA PHE A 964 -15.90 26.74 40.18
C PHE A 964 -14.90 27.06 41.29
N LEU A 965 -15.24 27.99 42.19
CA LEU A 965 -14.40 28.35 43.34
C LEU A 965 -14.10 27.16 44.27
N ASN A 966 -15.08 26.26 44.48
CA ASN A 966 -14.87 25.07 45.31
C ASN A 966 -13.92 24.06 44.65
N ARG A 967 -14.07 23.81 43.34
CA ARG A 967 -13.19 22.90 42.57
C ARG A 967 -11.77 23.46 42.45
N THR A 968 -11.62 24.79 42.45
CA THR A 968 -10.32 25.48 42.30
C THR A 968 -9.76 26.04 43.61
N LYS A 969 -10.25 25.58 44.77
CA LYS A 969 -9.91 26.14 46.08
C LYS A 969 -8.42 26.09 46.44
N ASN A 970 -7.69 25.11 45.95
CA ASN A 970 -6.25 24.99 46.18
C ASN A 970 -5.54 24.23 45.04
N PRO A 971 -4.20 24.33 44.93
CA PRO A 971 -3.45 23.66 43.85
C PRO A 971 -3.60 22.14 43.81
N LYS A 972 -3.89 21.48 44.94
CA LYS A 972 -4.08 20.02 44.97
C LYS A 972 -5.40 19.62 44.32
N THR A 973 -6.50 20.33 44.61
CA THR A 973 -7.80 20.06 43.98
C THR A 973 -7.80 20.48 42.52
N ALA A 974 -7.18 21.62 42.19
CA ALA A 974 -7.05 22.08 40.80
C ALA A 974 -6.25 21.10 39.93
N LEU A 975 -5.20 20.47 40.47
CA LEU A 975 -4.45 19.43 39.77
C LEU A 975 -5.33 18.23 39.38
N GLY A 976 -6.28 17.85 40.24
CA GLY A 976 -7.24 16.77 39.96
C GLY A 976 -8.20 17.07 38.81
N LEU A 977 -8.23 18.30 38.28
CA LEU A 977 -9.01 18.64 37.09
C LEU A 977 -8.35 18.11 35.81
N PHE A 978 -7.03 17.95 35.78
CA PHE A 978 -6.24 17.59 34.59
C PHE A 978 -6.17 16.08 34.33
N ASN A 979 -7.26 15.37 34.58
CA ASN A 979 -7.35 13.96 34.18
C ASN A 979 -7.07 13.87 32.66
N TYR A 980 -6.20 12.92 32.28
CA TYR A 980 -5.77 12.65 30.89
C TYR A 980 -4.81 13.68 30.24
N VAL A 981 -4.35 14.68 30.98
CA VAL A 981 -3.26 15.58 30.54
C VAL A 981 -2.06 15.35 31.45
N TYR A 982 -0.89 15.09 30.86
CA TYR A 982 0.32 14.97 31.67
C TYR A 982 0.69 16.32 32.28
N ILE A 983 0.92 16.32 33.59
CA ILE A 983 1.47 17.45 34.33
C ILE A 983 2.63 16.94 35.16
N ASP A 984 3.81 17.52 34.96
CA ASP A 984 4.94 17.27 35.86
C ASP A 984 4.61 17.83 37.25
N HIS A 985 4.44 16.93 38.22
CA HIS A 985 4.14 17.28 39.61
C HIS A 985 5.21 18.17 40.26
N LYS A 986 6.48 18.07 39.85
CA LYS A 986 7.57 18.93 40.35
C LYS A 986 7.41 20.34 39.81
N VAL A 987 7.17 20.50 38.51
CA VAL A 987 6.93 21.81 37.88
C VAL A 987 5.63 22.42 38.42
N TRP A 988 4.56 21.65 38.53
CA TRP A 988 3.29 22.10 39.11
C TRP A 988 3.48 22.66 40.52
N LYS A 989 4.14 21.91 41.42
CA LYS A 989 4.40 22.37 42.80
C LYS A 989 5.26 23.62 42.86
N LYS A 990 6.17 23.81 41.89
CA LYS A 990 7.07 24.97 41.83
C LYS A 990 6.35 26.21 41.26
N THR A 991 5.54 26.04 40.23
CA THR A 991 4.95 27.13 39.45
C THR A 991 3.55 27.50 39.93
N VAL A 992 2.67 26.52 40.14
CA VAL A 992 1.26 26.74 40.51
C VAL A 992 1.12 26.89 42.02
N THR A 993 1.52 28.06 42.52
CA THR A 993 1.31 28.45 43.92
C THR A 993 -0.16 28.79 44.18
N ALA A 994 -0.55 28.86 45.45
CA ALA A 994 -1.91 29.28 45.82
C ALA A 994 -2.23 30.70 45.32
N GLU A 995 -1.23 31.60 45.33
CA GLU A 995 -1.36 32.97 44.82
C GLU A 995 -1.57 33.02 43.31
N LEU A 996 -0.75 32.29 42.53
CA LEU A 996 -0.90 32.24 41.07
C LEU A 996 -2.25 31.62 40.67
N LEU A 997 -2.65 30.53 41.33
CA LEU A 997 -3.95 29.91 41.10
C LEU A 997 -5.09 30.89 41.36
N GLN A 998 -5.06 31.62 42.47
CA GLN A 998 -6.08 32.62 42.78
C GLN A 998 -6.11 33.76 41.75
N ASP A 999 -4.95 34.26 41.31
CA ASP A 999 -4.88 35.28 40.27
C ASP A 999 -5.53 34.80 38.95
N ARG A 1000 -5.20 33.57 38.51
CA ARG A 1000 -5.76 32.97 37.29
C ARG A 1000 -7.26 32.71 37.42
N VAL A 1001 -7.72 32.22 38.56
CA VAL A 1001 -9.16 32.09 38.86
C VAL A 1001 -9.87 33.45 38.74
N GLN A 1002 -9.31 34.53 39.29
CA GLN A 1002 -9.90 35.87 39.17
C GLN A 1002 -9.90 36.40 37.73
N ASN A 1003 -8.85 36.11 36.95
CA ASN A 1003 -8.80 36.46 35.53
C ASN A 1003 -9.92 35.75 34.74
N VAL A 1004 -10.13 34.44 34.96
CA VAL A 1004 -11.23 33.69 34.34
C VAL A 1004 -12.59 34.30 34.73
N LEU A 1005 -12.80 34.59 36.02
CA LEU A 1005 -14.05 35.20 36.50
C LEU A 1005 -14.29 36.58 35.88
N ARG A 1006 -13.24 37.38 35.63
CA ARG A 1006 -13.36 38.66 34.95
C ARG A 1006 -13.69 38.50 33.46
N ASP A 1007 -13.03 37.58 32.78
CA ASP A 1007 -13.17 37.37 31.34
C ASP A 1007 -14.56 36.83 30.96
N PHE A 1008 -15.13 35.93 31.77
CA PHE A 1008 -16.46 35.35 31.55
C PHE A 1008 -17.58 36.05 32.36
N GLY A 1009 -17.24 36.89 33.33
CA GLY A 1009 -18.19 37.63 34.18
C GLY A 1009 -18.27 39.12 33.86
N GLY A 1010 -17.91 39.52 32.64
CA GLY A 1010 -17.88 40.94 32.22
C GLY A 1010 -19.25 41.62 32.21
N PHE A 1011 -20.34 40.85 32.14
CA PHE A 1011 -21.71 41.36 32.24
C PHE A 1011 -22.39 40.79 33.48
N ARG A 1012 -22.97 41.66 34.32
CA ARG A 1012 -23.62 41.27 35.57
C ARG A 1012 -25.14 41.44 35.48
N VAL A 1013 -25.85 40.33 35.57
CA VAL A 1013 -27.29 40.28 35.78
C VAL A 1013 -27.55 39.25 36.87
N GLN A 1014 -28.43 39.57 37.80
CA GLN A 1014 -28.83 38.66 38.87
C GLN A 1014 -30.35 38.58 38.89
N ALA A 1015 -30.86 37.37 38.99
CA ALA A 1015 -32.26 37.11 39.29
C ALA A 1015 -32.45 37.11 40.81
N SER A 1016 -33.49 37.77 41.32
CA SER A 1016 -33.82 37.67 42.75
C SER A 1016 -34.42 36.30 43.07
N GLU A 1017 -34.28 35.82 44.31
CA GLU A 1017 -34.89 34.55 44.73
C GLU A 1017 -36.42 34.56 44.56
N GLU A 1018 -37.06 35.72 44.69
CA GLU A 1018 -38.48 35.92 44.43
C GLU A 1018 -38.82 35.67 42.96
N GLU A 1019 -38.02 36.19 42.02
CA GLU A 1019 -38.20 35.97 40.58
C GLU A 1019 -37.95 34.52 40.19
N LYS A 1020 -36.94 33.88 40.79
CA LYS A 1020 -36.63 32.46 40.55
C LYS A 1020 -37.74 31.54 41.02
N SER A 1021 -38.39 31.86 42.15
CA SER A 1021 -39.48 31.07 42.72
C SER A 1021 -40.71 30.96 41.81
N LEU A 1022 -40.85 31.86 40.82
CA LEU A 1022 -41.90 31.82 39.81
C LEU A 1022 -41.71 30.67 38.79
N TYR A 1023 -40.53 30.06 38.74
CA TYR A 1023 -40.19 29.01 37.78
C TYR A 1023 -39.93 27.69 38.52
N ASP A 1024 -40.99 26.88 38.64
CA ASP A 1024 -40.86 25.49 39.08
C ASP A 1024 -40.58 24.58 37.89
N PHE A 1025 -39.42 23.92 37.92
CA PHE A 1025 -39.00 22.96 36.90
C PHE A 1025 -39.49 21.53 37.19
N ASN A 1026 -40.12 21.25 38.34
CA ASN A 1026 -40.50 19.89 38.74
C ASN A 1026 -41.38 19.19 37.70
N GLU A 1027 -42.49 19.81 37.26
CA GLU A 1027 -43.37 19.21 36.24
C GLU A 1027 -42.63 19.00 34.91
N PHE A 1028 -41.74 19.93 34.55
CA PHE A 1028 -40.93 19.82 33.34
C PHE A 1028 -39.95 18.64 33.44
N LEU A 1029 -39.25 18.47 34.57
CA LEU A 1029 -38.29 17.39 34.78
C LEU A 1029 -38.99 16.02 34.84
N ILE A 1030 -40.13 15.91 35.52
CA ILE A 1030 -40.96 14.70 35.56
C ILE A 1030 -41.38 14.29 34.14
N ARG A 1031 -41.80 15.25 33.30
CA ARG A 1031 -42.18 14.99 31.90
C ARG A 1031 -41.01 14.45 31.06
N HIS A 1032 -39.77 14.70 31.45
CA HIS A 1032 -38.56 14.26 30.74
C HIS A 1032 -37.77 13.18 31.51
N LYS A 1033 -38.38 12.57 32.54
CA LYS A 1033 -37.74 11.60 33.45
C LYS A 1033 -37.01 10.48 32.70
N ASP A 1034 -37.62 9.92 31.66
CA ASP A 1034 -37.04 8.79 30.89
C ASP A 1034 -35.65 9.10 30.29
N ILE A 1035 -35.41 10.35 29.84
CA ILE A 1035 -34.09 10.77 29.34
C ILE A 1035 -33.10 10.86 30.49
N PHE A 1036 -33.51 11.49 31.59
CA PHE A 1036 -32.65 11.65 32.75
C PHE A 1036 -32.32 10.32 33.42
N THR A 1037 -33.22 9.33 33.40
CA THR A 1037 -32.93 7.96 33.84
C THR A 1037 -31.80 7.34 33.02
N ARG A 1038 -31.82 7.46 31.69
CA ARG A 1038 -30.72 6.94 30.85
C ARG A 1038 -29.42 7.72 30.99
N VAL A 1039 -29.49 9.04 31.15
CA VAL A 1039 -28.31 9.84 31.51
C VAL A 1039 -27.74 9.37 32.86
N SER A 1040 -28.61 9.03 33.81
CA SER A 1040 -28.20 8.49 35.12
C SER A 1040 -27.48 7.16 34.98
N GLU A 1041 -28.04 6.22 34.22
CA GLU A 1041 -27.44 4.91 33.96
C GLU A 1041 -26.05 5.06 33.33
N ASN A 1042 -25.90 5.96 32.35
CA ASN A 1042 -24.63 6.21 31.68
C ASN A 1042 -23.60 6.86 32.63
N LYS A 1043 -23.99 7.88 33.40
CA LYS A 1043 -23.11 8.52 34.39
C LYS A 1043 -22.70 7.57 35.53
N GLN A 1044 -23.55 6.61 35.89
CA GLN A 1044 -23.22 5.56 36.88
C GLN A 1044 -22.21 4.56 36.35
N LEU A 1045 -22.29 4.18 35.07
CA LEU A 1045 -21.30 3.31 34.43
C LEU A 1045 -19.92 4.00 34.31
N ALA A 1046 -19.90 5.32 34.22
CA ALA A 1046 -18.69 6.12 34.01
C ALA A 1046 -17.94 6.51 35.29
N SER A 1047 -18.53 6.37 36.49
CA SER A 1047 -17.91 6.83 37.74
C SER A 1047 -18.32 6.01 38.96
N ASP A 1048 -17.34 5.64 39.79
CA ASP A 1048 -17.55 4.95 41.07
C ASP A 1048 -18.30 5.80 42.12
N ASN A 1049 -18.41 7.12 41.92
CA ASN A 1049 -19.17 8.06 42.77
C ASN A 1049 -19.98 9.04 41.90
N PRO A 1050 -21.19 8.65 41.46
CA PRO A 1050 -22.04 9.53 40.65
C PRO A 1050 -22.47 10.76 41.47
N PRO A 1051 -22.56 11.96 40.84
CA PRO A 1051 -22.89 13.19 41.55
C PRO A 1051 -24.33 13.20 42.12
N PRO A 1052 -24.58 14.01 43.17
CA PRO A 1052 -25.85 14.03 43.90
C PRO A 1052 -27.00 14.54 43.04
N ARG A 1053 -28.17 13.91 43.17
CA ARG A 1053 -29.37 14.17 42.34
C ARG A 1053 -30.38 15.05 43.04
N THR A 1054 -31.29 15.63 42.26
CA THR A 1054 -32.45 16.33 42.81
C THR A 1054 -33.54 15.30 43.14
N ILE A 1055 -34.14 15.41 44.33
CA ILE A 1055 -35.25 14.53 44.75
C ILE A 1055 -36.55 15.28 44.47
N ILE A 1056 -37.39 14.72 43.59
CA ILE A 1056 -38.71 15.26 43.23
C ILE A 1056 -39.72 14.14 43.50
N ASP A 1057 -40.71 14.40 44.35
CA ASP A 1057 -41.76 13.43 44.72
C ASP A 1057 -41.25 12.05 45.20
N GLY A 1058 -40.03 12.00 45.78
CA GLY A 1058 -39.38 10.77 46.24
C GLY A 1058 -38.57 10.02 45.18
N ASP A 1059 -38.61 10.47 43.93
CA ASP A 1059 -37.77 9.98 42.84
C ASP A 1059 -36.48 10.82 42.72
N GLU A 1060 -35.33 10.17 42.58
CA GLU A 1060 -34.09 10.84 42.25
C GLU A 1060 -34.00 11.10 40.73
N ILE A 1061 -33.98 12.38 40.33
CA ILE A 1061 -34.02 12.79 38.92
C ILE A 1061 -32.89 13.82 38.65
N TYR A 1062 -32.17 13.67 37.55
CA TYR A 1062 -31.24 14.71 37.04
C TYR A 1062 -32.04 15.89 36.42
N PRO A 1063 -31.53 17.13 36.43
CA PRO A 1063 -30.14 17.53 36.69
C PRO A 1063 -29.85 17.87 38.16
N GLU A 1064 -28.60 18.27 38.47
CA GLU A 1064 -28.18 18.64 39.82
C GLU A 1064 -28.85 19.93 40.30
N SER A 1065 -28.90 20.18 41.61
CA SER A 1065 -29.53 21.40 42.16
C SER A 1065 -28.86 22.68 41.65
N GLY A 1066 -27.54 22.65 41.43
CA GLY A 1066 -26.80 23.74 40.80
C GLY A 1066 -27.27 24.02 39.36
N ASP A 1067 -27.48 22.98 38.56
CA ASP A 1067 -27.95 23.11 37.18
C ASP A 1067 -29.37 23.67 37.11
N ILE A 1068 -30.25 23.24 38.03
CA ILE A 1068 -31.62 23.78 38.14
C ILE A 1068 -31.57 25.28 38.45
N GLU A 1069 -30.67 25.73 39.32
CA GLU A 1069 -30.47 27.16 39.58
C GLU A 1069 -30.01 27.92 38.33
N ILE A 1070 -29.10 27.35 37.53
CA ILE A 1070 -28.70 27.94 36.24
C ILE A 1070 -29.89 28.03 35.27
N MET A 1071 -30.76 27.02 35.24
CA MET A 1071 -31.98 27.02 34.42
C MET A 1071 -32.96 28.11 34.88
N LYS A 1072 -33.18 28.28 36.20
CA LYS A 1072 -34.03 29.34 36.76
C LYS A 1072 -33.50 30.73 36.45
N ASP A 1073 -32.20 30.97 36.66
CA ASP A 1073 -31.56 32.24 36.32
C ASP A 1073 -31.77 32.58 34.84
N SER A 1074 -31.56 31.59 33.97
CA SER A 1074 -31.73 31.75 32.52
C SER A 1074 -33.18 32.00 32.11
N ALA A 1075 -34.16 31.38 32.78
CA ALA A 1075 -35.59 31.62 32.57
C ALA A 1075 -35.99 33.05 32.96
N VAL A 1076 -35.54 33.51 34.14
CA VAL A 1076 -35.77 34.89 34.59
C VAL A 1076 -35.18 35.88 33.60
N HIS A 1077 -33.94 35.67 33.16
CA HIS A 1077 -33.30 36.53 32.16
C HIS A 1077 -34.04 36.51 30.81
N ALA A 1078 -34.60 35.37 30.40
CA ALA A 1078 -35.38 35.27 29.18
C ALA A 1078 -36.72 36.03 29.26
N GLU A 1079 -37.36 36.08 30.43
CA GLU A 1079 -38.60 36.84 30.65
C GLU A 1079 -38.35 38.34 30.90
N SER A 1080 -37.15 38.69 31.32
CA SER A 1080 -36.75 40.07 31.58
C SER A 1080 -36.64 40.91 30.30
N THR A 1081 -36.48 42.22 30.47
CA THR A 1081 -36.36 43.20 29.37
C THR A 1081 -34.95 43.81 29.27
N ILE A 1082 -33.89 43.01 29.50
CA ILE A 1082 -32.49 43.48 29.48
C ILE A 1082 -32.18 44.28 28.20
N PRO A 1083 -31.64 45.51 28.26
CA PRO A 1083 -31.34 46.31 27.07
C PRO A 1083 -30.38 45.62 26.10
N ASP A 1084 -30.61 45.80 24.79
CA ASP A 1084 -29.74 45.34 23.69
C ASP A 1084 -29.45 43.82 23.61
N VAL A 1085 -30.10 43.02 24.48
CA VAL A 1085 -30.04 41.55 24.45
C VAL A 1085 -31.15 40.98 23.58
N GLY A 1086 -30.78 40.09 22.66
CA GLY A 1086 -31.69 39.43 21.71
C GLY A 1086 -32.05 38.00 22.08
N SER A 1087 -31.21 37.33 22.88
CA SER A 1087 -31.41 35.95 23.33
C SER A 1087 -30.59 35.65 24.57
N VAL A 1088 -31.08 34.73 25.41
CA VAL A 1088 -30.32 34.10 26.49
C VAL A 1088 -29.88 32.71 26.05
N LEU A 1089 -28.61 32.38 26.25
CA LEU A 1089 -27.99 31.11 25.87
C LEU A 1089 -27.18 30.56 27.06
N ILE A 1090 -27.31 29.28 27.37
CA ILE A 1090 -26.42 28.60 28.32
C ILE A 1090 -25.27 27.98 27.53
N ALA A 1091 -24.03 28.31 27.87
CA ALA A 1091 -22.84 27.65 27.35
C ALA A 1091 -22.43 26.53 28.32
N THR A 1092 -22.63 25.29 27.89
CA THR A 1092 -22.41 24.08 28.69
C THR A 1092 -22.11 22.89 27.79
N ARG A 1093 -21.30 21.95 28.26
CA ARG A 1093 -21.04 20.69 27.57
C ARG A 1093 -21.82 19.51 28.17
N ASP A 1094 -22.59 19.74 29.23
CA ASP A 1094 -23.26 18.70 29.99
C ASP A 1094 -24.50 18.18 29.25
N SER A 1095 -24.66 16.86 29.27
CA SER A 1095 -25.74 16.16 28.59
C SER A 1095 -27.12 16.53 29.13
N ASP A 1096 -27.17 16.88 30.41
CA ASP A 1096 -28.32 17.38 31.16
C ASP A 1096 -29.02 18.56 30.46
N PHE A 1097 -28.24 19.45 29.84
CA PHE A 1097 -28.78 20.56 29.04
C PHE A 1097 -28.89 20.22 27.56
N LYS A 1098 -27.90 19.51 26.99
CA LYS A 1098 -27.78 19.30 25.53
C LYS A 1098 -28.96 18.49 24.96
N LEU A 1099 -29.34 17.40 25.64
CA LEU A 1099 -30.36 16.48 25.15
C LEU A 1099 -31.75 17.14 25.09
N ILE A 1100 -32.07 18.00 26.06
CA ILE A 1100 -33.35 18.71 26.16
C ILE A 1100 -33.29 20.19 25.73
N SER A 1101 -32.17 20.63 25.15
CA SER A 1101 -31.90 22.03 24.75
C SER A 1101 -33.03 22.75 24.00
N ARG A 1102 -33.76 22.03 23.13
CA ARG A 1102 -34.89 22.60 22.38
C ARG A 1102 -36.16 22.69 23.22
N ALA A 1103 -36.39 21.73 24.12
CA ALA A 1103 -37.52 21.77 25.04
C ALA A 1103 -37.38 22.94 26.03
N LEU A 1104 -36.16 23.17 26.53
CA LEU A 1104 -35.84 24.35 27.36
C LEU A 1104 -36.14 25.66 26.60
N GLN A 1105 -35.71 25.74 25.34
CA GLN A 1105 -35.94 26.91 24.50
C GLN A 1105 -37.42 27.17 24.18
N ASP A 1106 -38.21 26.11 23.92
CA ASP A 1106 -39.62 26.25 23.58
C ASP A 1106 -40.51 26.60 24.79
N ASN A 1107 -40.15 26.13 25.99
CA ASN A 1107 -40.93 26.33 27.22
C ASN A 1107 -40.50 27.59 27.98
N PHE A 1108 -39.20 27.86 28.08
CA PHE A 1108 -38.65 28.92 28.95
C PHE A 1108 -37.94 30.04 28.18
N GLY A 1109 -37.69 29.88 26.87
CA GLY A 1109 -37.22 30.98 26.01
C GLY A 1109 -35.71 31.19 25.95
N PHE A 1110 -34.90 30.41 26.67
CA PHE A 1110 -33.44 30.41 26.59
C PHE A 1110 -32.90 29.20 25.80
N GLY A 1111 -31.79 29.39 25.08
CA GLY A 1111 -31.13 28.32 24.31
C GLY A 1111 -29.97 27.67 25.07
N VAL A 1112 -29.42 26.61 24.49
CA VAL A 1112 -28.19 25.94 24.96
C VAL A 1112 -27.21 25.86 23.78
N ILE A 1113 -25.93 26.15 24.03
CA ILE A 1113 -24.85 26.11 23.04
C ILE A 1113 -23.61 25.39 23.61
N TRP A 1114 -22.92 24.65 22.74
CA TRP A 1114 -21.69 23.92 23.07
C TRP A 1114 -20.66 23.96 21.94
N THR A 1115 -20.94 24.73 20.88
CA THR A 1115 -20.06 24.91 19.73
C THR A 1115 -20.09 26.36 19.26
N SER A 1116 -18.99 26.82 18.66
CA SER A 1116 -18.88 28.16 18.08
C SER A 1116 -19.84 28.37 16.91
N GLN A 1117 -20.13 27.34 16.13
CA GLN A 1117 -21.12 27.41 15.04
C GLN A 1117 -22.53 27.71 15.57
N GLN A 1118 -22.93 27.12 16.70
CA GLN A 1118 -24.20 27.44 17.33
C GLN A 1118 -24.24 28.87 17.84
N LEU A 1119 -23.16 29.35 18.46
CA LEU A 1119 -23.04 30.73 18.90
C LEU A 1119 -23.13 31.73 17.73
N ASN A 1120 -22.42 31.46 16.63
CA ASN A 1120 -22.41 32.32 15.44
C ASN A 1120 -23.80 32.49 14.80
N ARG A 1121 -24.76 31.58 15.03
CA ARG A 1121 -26.16 31.75 14.58
C ARG A 1121 -26.91 32.87 15.30
N TYR A 1122 -26.42 33.28 16.46
CA TYR A 1122 -27.01 34.33 17.30
C TYR A 1122 -26.21 35.64 17.25
N ILE A 1123 -25.08 35.67 16.53
CA ILE A 1123 -24.24 36.84 16.36
C ILE A 1123 -24.45 37.36 14.94
N VAL A 1124 -24.80 38.64 14.82
CA VAL A 1124 -24.99 39.36 13.54
C VAL A 1124 -23.79 40.24 13.25
#